data_AF-A0A2P6V1T8-F1
#
_entry.id   AF-A0A2P6V1T8-F1
#
_cell.length_a   1.000
_cell.length_b   1.000
_cell.length_c   1.000
_cell.angle_alpha   90.00
_cell.angle_beta   90.00
_cell.angle_gamma   90.00
#
_symmetry.space_group_name_H-M   'P 1'
#
loop_
_entity.id
_entity.type
_entity.pdbx_description
1 polymer ?
#
loop_
_entity_poly.entity_id
_entity_poly.type
_entity_poly.pdbx_seq_one_letter_code
_entity_poly.pdbx_strand_id
1 'polypeptide(L)'
;MFNLFALEGFHLAEALAVPCLAVSPCLVPYAPPAGFERRFAVAHPALYPRLRAADEQTQSSASAAAIAAASVGWRDVQHWLWPLFTERWGPWRHHRLGLPGVPYDGCPCNAQLPPPPPLLYLVSEAVVPRPGWWPPSAHMCGFASGVRCFGGEQQRLPAHVQAVLAAEAAAAQAEAAAQLTAAASAEAAAAATAGAAGAANVSARPGPFCVDFGSMGAMGLLPRPRLLVDVLHGAAQLLRRRVLLLTGGWHPLVEACQQLGRQQQQQQQHGQQAQAGLPWLTAVQQPVPHDALLPRCAVLLHHGGVGTTAAALRAGTPQLVCPLHFDQRQWAELVEWLGCGAQISAAVLLQEAHDIGRAEGGGVQLIEQAAQAVAASLQALLHSSSVAAQCGDVQQQLASEDGAAAAAQLAWQHLEQQQQQQQQQQQQSGGEQRPEQQQQAAGSRQHPSDEPGSRQHPSDEPGSGMQPGSRPALWAPAQEAHLPGGLTVQCHSPSEAAFIHREIFVHDSYLSRGIRLPPGSTVVDAGANIGLFALRLLRDPALGPKVARFYAFEPLPPTADLLEANLQAHGLADRVTVLRCGLHSAPGTLPFTFYPAMPGNSTAAPREKWEHQRASMVASMGAAAAERRFQGAASVECPVTTLALFAQEHRLERIDLLKVDVEGAEMEVLRGLEGAWGLVRQAVLEVHDVDGRLDAATFLLEANGFAVHGEPAAEGPAGNWMLYAWQLSPG
;
A
#
# COMPACT_ATOMS: atom_id res chain seq x y z
N MET A 1 -6.76 10.43 -21.64
CA MET A 1 -6.82 10.87 -20.23
C MET A 1 -6.80 9.61 -19.38
N PHE A 2 -5.71 9.35 -18.68
CA PHE A 2 -5.62 8.21 -17.77
C PHE A 2 -5.78 8.72 -16.34
N ASN A 3 -6.74 8.17 -15.59
CA ASN A 3 -6.79 8.33 -14.14
C ASN A 3 -5.82 7.31 -13.52
N LEU A 4 -4.53 7.57 -13.69
CA LEU A 4 -3.41 6.76 -13.22
C LEU A 4 -2.45 7.67 -12.45
N PHE A 5 -1.59 7.10 -11.61
CA PHE A 5 -0.47 7.87 -11.07
C PHE A 5 0.37 8.43 -12.23
N ALA A 6 0.87 9.67 -12.11
CA ALA A 6 1.54 10.40 -13.21
C ALA A 6 2.64 9.57 -13.90
N LEU A 7 3.39 8.78 -13.12
CA LEU A 7 4.44 7.88 -13.59
C LEU A 7 3.92 6.73 -14.48
N GLU A 8 2.88 6.03 -14.06
CA GLU A 8 2.29 4.90 -14.80
C GLU A 8 1.70 5.36 -16.13
N GLY A 9 0.97 6.48 -16.11
CA GLY A 9 0.38 7.07 -17.30
C GLY A 9 1.44 7.51 -18.32
N PHE A 10 2.55 8.08 -17.85
CA PHE A 10 3.69 8.42 -18.70
C PHE A 10 4.30 7.18 -19.36
N HIS A 11 4.55 6.13 -18.58
CA HIS A 11 5.20 4.92 -19.08
C HIS A 11 4.38 4.15 -20.11
N LEU A 12 3.07 4.01 -19.88
CA LEU A 12 2.17 3.38 -20.85
C LEU A 12 2.11 4.18 -22.15
N ALA A 13 2.09 5.50 -22.05
CA ALA A 13 2.07 6.37 -23.22
C ALA A 13 3.37 6.32 -24.02
N GLU A 14 4.51 6.32 -23.33
CA GLU A 14 5.83 6.13 -23.94
C GLU A 14 5.91 4.78 -24.67
N ALA A 15 5.47 3.69 -24.02
CA ALA A 15 5.46 2.35 -24.60
C ALA A 15 4.55 2.22 -25.83
N LEU A 16 3.42 2.92 -25.83
CA LEU A 16 2.45 2.92 -26.93
C LEU A 16 2.74 4.01 -27.98
N ALA A 17 3.75 4.85 -27.77
CA ALA A 17 4.05 6.03 -28.58
C ALA A 17 2.82 6.93 -28.83
N VAL A 18 1.95 7.07 -27.83
CA VAL A 18 0.75 7.91 -27.92
C VAL A 18 0.93 9.19 -27.11
N PRO A 19 0.46 10.35 -27.60
CA PRO A 19 0.33 11.54 -26.78
C PRO A 19 -0.55 11.22 -25.57
N CYS A 20 -0.06 11.53 -24.38
CA CYS A 20 -0.82 11.36 -23.16
C CYS A 20 -0.83 12.61 -22.31
N LEU A 21 -1.86 12.64 -21.47
CA LEU A 21 -2.06 13.62 -20.43
C LEU A 21 -2.44 12.84 -19.18
N ALA A 22 -1.74 13.14 -18.09
CA ALA A 22 -1.98 12.51 -16.79
C ALA A 22 -2.87 13.44 -15.97
N VAL A 23 -3.98 12.91 -15.49
CA VAL A 23 -4.88 13.64 -14.59
C VAL A 23 -4.78 12.98 -13.23
N SER A 24 -4.31 13.73 -12.24
CA SER A 24 -4.15 13.22 -10.88
C SER A 24 -5.01 14.01 -9.90
N PRO A 25 -5.80 13.35 -9.05
CA PRO A 25 -6.50 14.02 -7.96
C PRO A 25 -5.56 14.35 -6.80
N CYS A 26 -4.36 13.75 -6.76
CA CYS A 26 -3.37 13.96 -5.70
C CYS A 26 -2.22 14.81 -6.23
N LEU A 27 -1.63 15.62 -5.35
CA LEU A 27 -0.31 16.18 -5.62
C LEU A 27 0.70 15.04 -5.65
N VAL A 28 1.79 15.18 -6.42
CA VAL A 28 2.98 14.35 -6.20
C VAL A 28 3.71 15.00 -5.03
N PRO A 29 3.57 14.48 -3.78
CA PRO A 29 3.89 15.25 -2.59
C PRO A 29 5.37 15.10 -2.18
N TYR A 30 6.20 14.58 -3.07
CA TYR A 30 7.56 14.21 -2.75
C TYR A 30 8.53 15.14 -3.48
N ALA A 31 9.35 15.86 -2.72
CA ALA A 31 10.52 16.51 -3.26
C ALA A 31 11.62 15.46 -3.52
N PRO A 32 12.49 15.66 -4.52
CA PRO A 32 13.67 14.83 -4.68
C PRO A 32 14.50 14.83 -3.38
N PRO A 33 15.05 13.68 -2.95
CA PRO A 33 15.84 13.58 -1.73
C PRO A 33 17.00 14.58 -1.69
N ALA A 34 17.41 14.99 -0.48
CA ALA A 34 18.58 15.84 -0.32
C ALA A 34 19.81 15.21 -1.01
N GLY A 35 20.50 16.00 -1.84
CA GLY A 35 21.65 15.55 -2.62
C GLY A 35 21.31 14.74 -3.88
N PHE A 36 20.03 14.55 -4.22
CA PHE A 36 19.61 13.89 -5.48
C PHE A 36 20.27 14.54 -6.70
N GLU A 37 20.19 15.87 -6.83
CA GLU A 37 20.79 16.59 -7.96
C GLU A 37 22.29 16.30 -8.11
N ARG A 38 23.03 16.31 -6.99
CA ARG A 38 24.47 16.01 -7.00
C ARG A 38 24.74 14.59 -7.47
N ARG A 39 23.97 13.60 -6.99
CA ARG A 39 24.11 12.20 -7.41
C ARG A 39 23.73 12.02 -8.88
N PHE A 40 22.64 12.64 -9.30
CA PHE A 40 22.16 12.62 -10.68
C PHE A 40 23.21 13.18 -11.64
N ALA A 41 23.82 14.32 -11.31
CA ALA A 41 24.87 14.93 -12.12
C ALA A 41 26.11 14.03 -12.28
N VAL A 42 26.46 13.25 -11.25
CA VAL A 42 27.56 12.28 -11.29
C VAL A 42 27.19 11.03 -12.09
N ALA A 43 25.99 10.49 -11.88
CA ALA A 43 25.52 9.28 -12.54
C ALA A 43 25.22 9.48 -14.04
N HIS A 44 24.72 10.66 -14.41
CA HIS A 44 24.30 11.00 -15.77
C HIS A 44 24.94 12.31 -16.27
N PRO A 45 26.28 12.35 -16.44
CA PRO A 45 27.03 13.57 -16.74
C PRO A 45 26.69 14.20 -18.09
N ALA A 46 26.16 13.41 -19.04
CA ALA A 46 25.69 13.92 -20.34
C ALA A 46 24.22 14.39 -20.32
N LEU A 47 23.37 13.75 -19.52
CA LEU A 47 21.92 14.07 -19.47
C LEU A 47 21.64 15.29 -18.60
N TYR A 48 22.33 15.43 -17.47
CA TYR A 48 22.07 16.51 -16.52
C TYR A 48 22.23 17.93 -17.12
N PRO A 49 23.31 18.27 -17.85
CA PRO A 49 23.43 19.59 -18.48
C PRO A 49 22.36 19.85 -19.55
N ARG A 50 21.89 18.82 -20.26
CA ARG A 50 20.84 18.94 -21.28
C ARG A 50 19.50 19.32 -20.66
N LEU A 51 19.12 18.64 -19.58
CA LEU A 51 17.90 18.93 -18.83
C LEU A 51 17.91 20.37 -18.25
N ARG A 52 19.08 20.84 -17.77
CA ARG A 52 19.26 22.21 -17.28
C ARG A 52 19.17 23.25 -18.39
N ALA A 53 19.78 23.00 -19.54
CA ALA A 53 19.74 23.90 -20.69
C ALA A 53 18.31 24.06 -21.25
N ALA A 54 17.49 23.00 -21.23
CA ALA A 54 16.09 23.05 -21.63
C ALA A 54 15.27 24.04 -20.77
N ASP A 55 15.53 24.10 -19.46
CA ASP A 55 14.87 25.05 -18.56
C ASP A 55 15.30 26.51 -18.80
N GLU A 56 16.57 26.75 -19.15
CA GLU A 56 17.12 28.09 -19.40
C GLU A 56 16.62 28.70 -20.72
N GLN A 57 16.49 27.87 -21.76
CA GLN A 57 15.91 28.28 -23.05
C GLN A 57 14.44 28.70 -22.91
N THR A 58 13.72 28.10 -21.96
CA THR A 58 12.32 28.40 -21.64
C THR A 58 12.13 29.79 -21.04
N GLN A 59 13.12 30.35 -20.34
CA GLN A 59 13.02 31.64 -19.63
C GLN A 59 13.39 32.87 -20.47
N SER A 60 14.06 32.68 -21.62
CA SER A 60 14.76 33.77 -22.32
C SER A 60 14.10 34.31 -23.59
N SER A 61 12.96 33.79 -24.06
CA SER A 61 12.28 34.35 -25.24
C SER A 61 10.76 34.49 -25.11
N ALA A 62 10.18 35.60 -25.59
CA ALA A 62 8.72 35.79 -25.62
C ALA A 62 8.04 34.93 -26.72
N SER A 63 8.80 34.43 -27.70
CA SER A 63 8.38 33.36 -28.61
C SER A 63 8.59 31.96 -28.03
N ALA A 64 9.05 31.84 -26.76
CA ALA A 64 9.40 30.59 -26.11
C ALA A 64 8.19 29.76 -25.67
N ALA A 65 6.96 30.27 -25.67
CA ALA A 65 5.81 29.43 -25.30
C ALA A 65 5.65 28.20 -26.23
N ALA A 66 6.10 28.30 -27.48
CA ALA A 66 6.15 27.18 -28.43
C ALA A 66 7.41 26.30 -28.30
N ILE A 67 8.50 26.81 -27.72
CA ILE A 67 9.79 26.11 -27.56
C ILE A 67 9.88 25.43 -26.18
N ALA A 68 9.28 26.03 -25.16
CA ALA A 68 9.03 25.47 -23.83
C ALA A 68 8.18 24.19 -23.87
N ALA A 69 7.44 24.00 -24.96
CA ALA A 69 6.62 22.81 -25.21
C ALA A 69 7.43 21.61 -25.74
N ALA A 70 8.74 21.73 -25.97
CA ALA A 70 9.43 20.86 -26.94
C ALA A 70 10.39 19.81 -26.36
N SER A 71 10.66 19.80 -25.04
CA SER A 71 11.52 18.77 -24.41
C SER A 71 11.40 18.74 -22.89
N VAL A 72 11.52 17.55 -22.28
CA VAL A 72 11.63 17.38 -20.82
C VAL A 72 12.83 18.14 -20.24
N GLY A 73 12.58 18.95 -19.21
CA GLY A 73 13.59 19.78 -18.51
C GLY A 73 13.92 19.30 -17.10
N TRP A 74 14.85 19.99 -16.43
CA TRP A 74 15.25 19.65 -15.06
C TRP A 74 14.11 19.90 -14.06
N ARG A 75 13.29 20.93 -14.27
CA ARG A 75 12.07 21.17 -13.49
C ARG A 75 11.06 20.03 -13.57
N ASP A 76 10.91 19.38 -14.72
CA ASP A 76 10.07 18.17 -14.83
C ASP A 76 10.64 17.04 -13.97
N VAL A 77 11.97 16.85 -14.00
CA VAL A 77 12.64 15.85 -13.16
C VAL A 77 12.42 16.13 -11.68
N GLN A 78 12.63 17.36 -11.23
CA GLN A 78 12.38 17.72 -9.83
C GLN A 78 10.91 17.58 -9.43
N HIS A 79 9.99 17.85 -10.35
CA HIS A 79 8.56 17.84 -10.05
C HIS A 79 7.99 16.43 -9.94
N TRP A 80 8.32 15.53 -10.88
CA TRP A 80 7.67 14.23 -10.91
C TRP A 80 8.49 13.08 -11.51
N LEU A 81 9.57 13.31 -12.29
CA LEU A 81 10.37 12.20 -12.82
C LEU A 81 11.46 11.69 -11.87
N TRP A 82 11.84 12.42 -10.82
CA TRP A 82 12.93 12.00 -9.93
C TRP A 82 12.79 10.56 -9.37
N PRO A 83 11.58 10.03 -9.06
CA PRO A 83 11.42 8.63 -8.64
C PRO A 83 11.92 7.64 -9.69
N LEU A 84 11.84 7.98 -10.97
CA LEU A 84 12.35 7.15 -12.07
C LEU A 84 13.86 6.93 -12.03
N PHE A 85 14.58 7.77 -11.29
CA PHE A 85 16.04 7.72 -11.15
C PHE A 85 16.48 7.24 -9.76
N THR A 86 15.56 7.06 -8.81
CA THR A 86 15.88 6.68 -7.42
C THR A 86 15.15 5.43 -6.95
N GLU A 87 13.96 5.19 -7.46
CA GLU A 87 13.14 4.02 -7.14
C GLU A 87 13.27 2.95 -8.22
N ARG A 88 12.77 1.75 -7.95
CA ARG A 88 12.97 0.56 -8.82
C ARG A 88 11.99 0.49 -9.99
N TRP A 89 11.77 1.61 -10.67
CA TRP A 89 10.98 1.65 -11.91
C TRP A 89 11.74 1.05 -13.10
N GLY A 90 13.07 1.07 -13.08
CA GLY A 90 13.90 0.59 -14.19
C GLY A 90 13.65 -0.86 -14.61
N PRO A 91 13.64 -1.84 -13.69
CA PRO A 91 13.30 -3.22 -14.02
C PRO A 91 11.90 -3.38 -14.61
N TRP A 92 10.88 -2.70 -14.06
CA TRP A 92 9.53 -2.75 -14.61
C TRP A 92 9.48 -2.15 -16.02
N ARG A 93 10.09 -0.98 -16.24
CA ARG A 93 10.20 -0.35 -17.58
C ARG A 93 10.85 -1.29 -18.58
N HIS A 94 11.95 -1.92 -18.19
CA HIS A 94 12.70 -2.81 -19.07
C HIS A 94 11.98 -4.12 -19.35
N HIS A 95 11.55 -4.83 -18.30
CA HIS A 95 11.02 -6.18 -18.42
C HIS A 95 9.53 -6.23 -18.79
N ARG A 96 8.73 -5.23 -18.40
CA ARG A 96 7.28 -5.21 -18.68
C ARG A 96 6.91 -4.38 -19.90
N LEU A 97 7.59 -3.25 -20.14
CA LEU A 97 7.27 -2.34 -21.24
C LEU A 97 8.27 -2.40 -22.41
N GLY A 98 9.41 -3.07 -22.26
CA GLY A 98 10.46 -3.10 -23.29
C GLY A 98 11.15 -1.75 -23.49
N LEU A 99 11.08 -0.84 -22.52
CA LEU A 99 11.68 0.50 -22.56
C LEU A 99 13.07 0.51 -21.87
N PRO A 100 13.92 1.51 -22.12
CA PRO A 100 15.15 1.69 -21.35
C PRO A 100 14.87 1.85 -19.85
N GLY A 101 15.67 1.18 -19.01
CA GLY A 101 15.52 1.21 -17.56
C GLY A 101 15.67 2.62 -16.97
N VAL A 102 16.48 3.47 -17.61
CA VAL A 102 16.60 4.90 -17.29
C VAL A 102 16.02 5.71 -18.45
N PRO A 103 15.11 6.67 -18.20
CA PRO A 103 14.61 7.55 -19.25
C PRO A 103 15.73 8.31 -19.96
N TYR A 104 15.68 8.37 -21.28
CA TYR A 104 16.59 9.14 -22.16
C TYR A 104 18.05 8.69 -22.21
N ASP A 105 18.46 7.66 -21.47
CA ASP A 105 19.86 7.20 -21.40
C ASP A 105 20.40 6.71 -22.76
N GLY A 106 19.54 6.11 -23.58
CA GLY A 106 19.87 5.69 -24.95
C GLY A 106 19.68 6.77 -26.03
N CYS A 107 19.28 7.99 -25.66
CA CYS A 107 18.96 9.04 -26.64
C CYS A 107 20.25 9.72 -27.14
N PRO A 108 20.51 9.78 -28.47
CA PRO A 108 21.70 10.41 -29.01
C PRO A 108 21.92 11.84 -28.47
N CYS A 109 23.18 12.22 -28.26
CA CYS A 109 23.52 13.51 -27.64
C CYS A 109 23.00 14.73 -28.44
N ASN A 110 22.80 14.56 -29.74
CA ASN A 110 22.27 15.56 -30.67
C ASN A 110 20.76 15.45 -30.92
N ALA A 111 20.09 14.44 -30.38
CA ALA A 111 18.65 14.27 -30.54
C ALA A 111 17.88 15.18 -29.56
N GLN A 112 16.76 15.72 -30.02
CA GLN A 112 15.83 16.45 -29.17
C GLN A 112 15.07 15.47 -28.26
N LEU A 113 14.97 15.79 -26.97
CA LEU A 113 14.18 14.98 -26.04
C LEU A 113 12.69 15.14 -26.35
N PRO A 114 11.86 14.11 -26.10
CA PRO A 114 10.41 14.24 -26.26
C PRO A 114 9.84 15.29 -25.28
N PRO A 115 8.68 15.87 -25.59
CA PRO A 115 8.01 16.80 -24.69
C PRO A 115 7.47 16.10 -23.43
N PRO A 116 7.41 16.78 -22.28
CA PRO A 116 6.77 16.23 -21.09
C PRO A 116 5.27 16.03 -21.32
N PRO A 117 4.66 14.94 -20.80
CA PRO A 117 3.21 14.83 -20.75
C PRO A 117 2.64 15.98 -19.89
N PRO A 118 1.55 16.63 -20.30
CA PRO A 118 0.86 17.56 -19.42
C PRO A 118 0.34 16.82 -18.18
N LEU A 119 0.60 17.39 -17.01
CA LEU A 119 0.10 16.92 -15.73
C LEU A 119 -0.99 17.84 -15.23
N LEU A 120 -2.21 17.32 -15.14
CA LEU A 120 -3.37 18.05 -14.66
C LEU A 120 -3.70 17.61 -13.24
N TYR A 121 -3.47 18.48 -12.27
CA TYR A 121 -3.85 18.26 -10.88
C TYR A 121 -5.29 18.70 -10.67
N LEU A 122 -6.17 17.78 -10.28
CA LEU A 122 -7.56 18.08 -9.90
C LEU A 122 -7.62 18.61 -8.46
N VAL A 123 -6.82 19.63 -8.18
CA VAL A 123 -6.69 20.33 -6.89
C VAL A 123 -6.79 21.83 -7.15
N SER A 124 -7.39 22.56 -6.21
CA SER A 124 -7.50 24.02 -6.27
C SER A 124 -6.22 24.73 -5.86
N GLU A 125 -5.82 25.77 -6.62
CA GLU A 125 -4.73 26.68 -6.23
C GLU A 125 -5.05 27.50 -4.98
N ALA A 126 -6.34 27.71 -4.68
CA ALA A 126 -6.76 28.41 -3.47
C ALA A 126 -6.48 27.60 -2.20
N VAL A 127 -6.39 26.27 -2.35
CA VAL A 127 -6.17 25.31 -1.25
C VAL A 127 -4.70 24.87 -1.21
N VAL A 128 -4.12 24.58 -2.37
CA VAL A 128 -2.71 24.24 -2.52
C VAL A 128 -2.10 25.20 -3.53
N PRO A 129 -1.36 26.24 -3.10
CA PRO A 129 -0.77 27.17 -4.04
C PRO A 129 0.24 26.45 -4.94
N ARG A 130 0.17 26.69 -6.26
CA ARG A 130 1.16 26.16 -7.20
C ARG A 130 2.53 26.76 -6.90
N PRO A 131 3.56 25.95 -6.59
CA PRO A 131 4.90 26.45 -6.40
C PRO A 131 5.48 27.06 -7.68
N GLY A 132 6.16 28.20 -7.58
CA GLY A 132 6.73 28.90 -8.74
C GLY A 132 7.84 28.15 -9.48
N TRP A 133 8.37 27.07 -8.90
CA TRP A 133 9.38 26.20 -9.51
C TRP A 133 8.78 25.05 -10.33
N TRP A 134 7.46 24.84 -10.31
CA TRP A 134 6.81 23.80 -11.12
C TRP A 134 6.98 24.05 -12.62
N PRO A 135 7.15 22.99 -13.42
CA PRO A 135 7.29 23.12 -14.86
C PRO A 135 5.98 23.65 -15.49
N PRO A 136 6.04 24.30 -16.68
CA PRO A 136 4.85 24.76 -17.41
C PRO A 136 3.88 23.64 -17.79
N SER A 137 4.39 22.40 -17.91
CA SER A 137 3.64 21.17 -18.20
C SER A 137 2.66 20.77 -17.07
N ALA A 138 2.84 21.29 -15.86
CA ALA A 138 1.97 21.05 -14.73
C ALA A 138 0.89 22.13 -14.63
N HIS A 139 -0.36 21.73 -14.43
CA HIS A 139 -1.51 22.61 -14.34
C HIS A 139 -2.37 22.24 -13.14
N MET A 140 -2.77 23.23 -12.35
CA MET A 140 -3.78 23.08 -11.31
C MET A 140 -5.12 23.40 -11.94
N CYS A 141 -6.00 22.40 -11.99
CA CYS A 141 -7.28 22.52 -12.67
C CYS A 141 -8.41 22.97 -11.75
N GLY A 142 -8.21 23.00 -10.44
CA GLY A 142 -9.31 23.07 -9.49
C GLY A 142 -9.75 21.68 -9.08
N PHE A 143 -10.49 21.57 -7.98
CA PHE A 143 -10.99 20.26 -7.57
C PHE A 143 -11.94 19.69 -8.63
N ALA A 144 -12.04 18.37 -8.75
CA ALA A 144 -13.10 17.76 -9.56
C ALA A 144 -14.41 17.83 -8.77
N SER A 145 -15.39 18.63 -9.18
CA SER A 145 -16.75 18.40 -8.68
C SER A 145 -17.25 17.16 -9.40
N GLY A 146 -17.88 16.22 -8.69
CA GLY A 146 -18.40 14.98 -9.26
C GLY A 146 -18.90 15.22 -10.67
N VAL A 147 -18.17 14.63 -11.63
CA VAL A 147 -18.36 14.71 -13.07
C VAL A 147 -19.87 14.63 -13.35
N ARG A 148 -20.52 15.76 -13.67
CA ARG A 148 -21.86 15.80 -14.28
C ARG A 148 -21.83 15.27 -15.72
N CYS A 149 -20.73 14.63 -16.14
CA CYS A 149 -20.44 14.30 -17.52
C CYS A 149 -21.23 13.09 -18.05
N PHE A 150 -22.12 12.52 -17.24
CA PHE A 150 -23.22 11.70 -17.74
C PHE A 150 -24.48 12.25 -17.10
N GLY A 151 -25.40 12.78 -17.93
CA GLY A 151 -26.69 13.31 -17.49
C GLY A 151 -27.41 12.29 -16.61
N GLY A 152 -27.28 12.48 -15.30
CA GLY A 152 -27.82 11.61 -14.27
C GLY A 152 -28.61 12.48 -13.32
N GLU A 153 -29.85 12.08 -13.07
CA GLU A 153 -30.77 12.71 -12.14
C GLU A 153 -30.06 13.15 -10.85
N GLN A 154 -30.48 14.29 -10.29
CA GLN A 154 -30.08 14.65 -8.92
C GLN A 154 -30.36 13.46 -8.00
N GLN A 155 -29.30 12.75 -7.60
CA GLN A 155 -29.44 11.59 -6.73
C GLN A 155 -30.03 12.08 -5.41
N ARG A 156 -31.31 11.78 -5.18
CA ARG A 156 -32.00 12.17 -3.95
C ARG A 156 -31.36 11.46 -2.78
N LEU A 157 -31.16 12.21 -1.68
CA LEU A 157 -30.70 11.61 -0.43
C LEU A 157 -31.67 10.49 0.02
N PRO A 158 -31.18 9.38 0.57
CA PRO A 158 -32.02 8.30 1.08
C PRO A 158 -33.00 8.81 2.17
N ALA A 159 -34.19 8.21 2.25
CA ALA A 159 -35.25 8.69 3.17
C ALA A 159 -34.81 8.72 4.65
N HIS A 160 -34.03 7.73 5.10
CA HIS A 160 -33.51 7.72 6.47
C HIS A 160 -32.46 8.82 6.71
N VAL A 161 -31.66 9.16 5.70
CA VAL A 161 -30.74 10.32 5.78
C VAL A 161 -31.54 11.62 5.89
N GLN A 162 -32.57 11.79 5.07
CA GLN A 162 -33.46 12.95 5.15
C GLN A 162 -34.15 13.06 6.51
N ALA A 163 -34.58 11.94 7.10
CA ALA A 163 -35.19 11.91 8.42
C ALA A 163 -34.22 12.39 9.52
N VAL A 164 -32.95 11.96 9.49
CA VAL A 164 -31.93 12.43 10.44
C VAL A 164 -31.68 13.93 10.27
N LEU A 165 -31.53 14.41 9.03
CA LEU A 165 -31.35 15.84 8.74
C LEU A 165 -32.53 16.68 9.25
N ALA A 166 -33.77 16.22 9.04
CA ALA A 166 -34.97 16.90 9.52
C ALA A 166 -35.05 16.92 11.06
N ALA A 167 -34.66 15.82 11.71
CA ALA A 167 -34.65 15.73 13.17
C ALA A 167 -33.62 16.68 13.81
N GLU A 168 -32.43 16.81 13.20
CA GLU A 168 -31.40 17.76 13.67
C GLU A 168 -31.81 19.21 13.43
N ALA A 169 -32.43 19.51 12.28
CA ALA A 169 -32.96 20.85 12.02
C ALA A 169 -34.05 21.24 13.02
N ALA A 170 -34.97 20.32 13.34
CA ALA A 170 -36.01 20.55 14.34
C ALA A 170 -35.43 20.75 15.75
N ALA A 171 -34.41 19.96 16.13
CA ALA A 171 -33.72 20.11 17.41
C ALA A 171 -33.03 21.49 17.52
N ALA A 172 -32.33 21.93 16.48
CA ALA A 172 -31.68 23.23 16.44
C ALA A 172 -32.69 24.40 16.52
N GLN A 173 -33.84 24.29 15.83
CA GLN A 173 -34.92 25.28 15.93
C GLN A 173 -35.51 25.36 17.33
N ALA A 174 -35.72 24.21 17.98
CA ALA A 174 -36.21 24.16 19.36
C ALA A 174 -35.21 24.77 20.35
N GLU A 175 -33.91 24.52 20.17
CA GLU A 175 -32.85 25.11 20.98
C GLU A 175 -32.78 26.64 20.80
N ALA A 176 -32.83 27.12 19.56
CA ALA A 176 -32.86 28.55 19.27
C ALA A 176 -34.10 29.25 19.85
N ALA A 177 -35.27 28.62 19.76
CA ALA A 177 -36.51 29.13 20.37
C ALA A 177 -36.42 29.16 21.91
N ALA A 178 -35.81 28.15 22.53
CA ALA A 178 -35.56 28.12 23.97
C ALA A 178 -34.57 29.21 24.41
N GLN A 179 -33.50 29.45 23.65
CA GLN A 179 -32.54 30.53 23.89
C GLN A 179 -33.19 31.91 23.76
N LEU A 180 -34.04 32.13 22.74
CA LEU A 180 -34.81 33.38 22.59
C LEU A 180 -35.80 33.58 23.73
N THR A 181 -36.47 32.52 24.20
CA THR A 181 -37.39 32.57 25.33
C THR A 181 -36.65 32.88 26.64
N ALA A 182 -35.47 32.28 26.84
CA ALA A 182 -34.60 32.55 27.97
C ALA A 182 -34.03 33.98 27.93
N ALA A 183 -33.62 34.46 26.75
CA ALA A 183 -33.16 35.82 26.53
C ALA A 183 -34.26 36.86 26.75
N ALA A 184 -35.49 36.62 26.27
CA ALA A 184 -36.65 37.47 26.53
C ALA A 184 -37.04 37.47 28.01
N SER A 185 -36.90 36.34 28.70
CA SER A 185 -37.11 36.25 30.16
C SER A 185 -36.00 36.97 30.93
N ALA A 186 -34.76 36.91 30.43
CA ALA A 186 -33.61 37.62 30.99
C ALA A 186 -33.67 39.13 30.70
N GLU A 187 -34.18 39.58 29.55
CA GLU A 187 -34.45 40.99 29.23
C GLU A 187 -35.63 41.53 30.05
N ALA A 188 -36.68 40.73 30.26
CA ALA A 188 -37.78 41.09 31.17
C ALA A 188 -37.29 41.21 32.63
N ALA A 189 -36.28 40.43 33.03
CA ALA A 189 -35.61 40.55 34.32
C ALA A 189 -34.57 41.70 34.36
N ALA A 190 -33.86 41.96 33.26
CA ALA A 190 -32.83 43.00 33.12
C ALA A 190 -33.43 44.40 32.88
N ALA A 191 -34.70 44.50 32.48
CA ALA A 191 -35.48 45.74 32.53
C ALA A 191 -35.60 46.32 33.97
N ALA A 192 -35.15 45.58 35.00
CA ALA A 192 -34.98 46.07 36.36
C ALA A 192 -33.55 46.56 36.72
N THR A 193 -32.54 46.37 35.85
CA THR A 193 -31.17 46.88 36.09
C THR A 193 -30.43 47.11 34.77
N ALA A 194 -30.17 48.37 34.43
CA ALA A 194 -29.46 48.76 33.23
C ALA A 194 -27.96 48.39 33.27
N GLY A 195 -27.44 47.85 32.17
CA GLY A 195 -26.00 47.65 31.93
C GLY A 195 -25.73 46.62 30.82
N ALA A 196 -25.48 47.12 29.60
CA ALA A 196 -25.32 46.34 28.37
C ALA A 196 -24.01 45.53 28.28
N ALA A 197 -24.06 44.39 27.58
CA ALA A 197 -23.15 44.03 26.47
C ALA A 197 -23.61 42.71 25.82
N GLY A 198 -24.20 42.80 24.62
CA GLY A 198 -24.56 41.65 23.81
C GLY A 198 -23.37 41.17 22.97
N ALA A 199 -22.87 39.98 23.26
CA ALA A 199 -22.06 39.21 22.33
C ALA A 199 -23.00 38.47 21.38
N ALA A 200 -22.92 38.78 20.08
CA ALA A 200 -23.67 38.06 19.06
C ALA A 200 -23.23 36.59 19.03
N ASN A 201 -24.13 35.70 19.43
CA ASN A 201 -23.92 34.25 19.44
C ASN A 201 -23.89 33.78 17.97
N VAL A 202 -22.70 33.46 17.46
CA VAL A 202 -22.52 32.97 16.09
C VAL A 202 -23.13 31.58 15.99
N SER A 203 -24.18 31.44 15.19
CA SER A 203 -24.95 30.21 15.01
C SER A 203 -24.04 29.08 14.47
N ALA A 204 -23.76 28.08 15.32
CA ALA A 204 -23.11 26.84 14.90
C ALA A 204 -23.95 26.16 13.81
N ARG A 205 -23.31 25.60 12.78
CA ARG A 205 -24.02 24.92 11.68
C ARG A 205 -25.01 23.88 12.25
N PRO A 206 -26.32 24.00 11.98
CA PRO A 206 -27.30 23.01 12.40
C PRO A 206 -27.14 21.76 11.53
N GLY A 207 -27.12 20.57 12.15
CA GLY A 207 -27.03 19.32 11.41
C GLY A 207 -26.27 18.22 12.16
N PRO A 208 -26.35 16.96 11.67
CA PRO A 208 -25.64 15.84 12.24
C PRO A 208 -24.14 15.92 11.98
N PHE A 209 -23.37 15.13 12.72
CA PHE A 209 -22.01 14.77 12.32
C PHE A 209 -22.05 13.73 11.22
N CYS A 210 -21.24 13.90 10.19
CA CYS A 210 -21.03 12.87 9.17
C CYS A 210 -19.69 12.19 9.43
N VAL A 211 -19.66 10.87 9.25
CA VAL A 211 -18.44 10.06 9.34
C VAL A 211 -18.26 9.30 8.04
N ASP A 212 -17.13 9.49 7.37
CA ASP A 212 -16.80 8.85 6.09
C ASP A 212 -15.33 8.41 6.01
N PHE A 213 -15.09 7.11 6.12
CA PHE A 213 -13.76 6.52 5.90
C PHE A 213 -13.58 6.01 4.46
N GLY A 214 -14.51 6.32 3.54
CA GLY A 214 -14.41 5.94 2.13
C GLY A 214 -14.20 4.43 1.94
N SER A 215 -13.30 4.07 1.02
CA SER A 215 -12.95 2.67 0.73
C SER A 215 -11.96 2.05 1.72
N MET A 216 -11.49 2.78 2.74
CA MET A 216 -10.43 2.30 3.65
C MET A 216 -10.80 0.99 4.34
N GLY A 217 -12.08 0.81 4.68
CA GLY A 217 -12.57 -0.45 5.25
C GLY A 217 -12.46 -1.63 4.28
N ALA A 218 -12.91 -1.46 3.04
CA ALA A 218 -12.81 -2.49 2.00
C ALA A 218 -11.34 -2.83 1.65
N MET A 219 -10.42 -1.89 1.86
CA MET A 219 -8.97 -2.09 1.72
C MET A 219 -8.32 -2.76 2.94
N GLY A 220 -9.07 -3.08 3.99
CA GLY A 220 -8.54 -3.70 5.21
C GLY A 220 -7.83 -2.74 6.16
N LEU A 221 -7.93 -1.42 5.93
CA LEU A 221 -7.20 -0.39 6.69
C LEU A 221 -7.99 0.15 7.90
N LEU A 222 -9.15 -0.45 8.19
CA LEU A 222 -9.93 -0.23 9.42
C LEU A 222 -9.97 -1.52 10.24
N PRO A 223 -8.99 -1.78 11.12
CA PRO A 223 -8.86 -3.08 11.78
C PRO A 223 -9.92 -3.38 12.85
N ARG A 224 -10.59 -2.34 13.41
CA ARG A 224 -11.52 -2.47 14.54
C ARG A 224 -12.87 -1.75 14.32
N PRO A 225 -13.73 -2.26 13.42
CA PRO A 225 -15.02 -1.63 13.10
C PRO A 225 -15.95 -1.51 14.31
N ARG A 226 -15.93 -2.49 15.22
CA ARG A 226 -16.78 -2.47 16.42
C ARG A 226 -16.41 -1.35 17.40
N LEU A 227 -15.11 -1.23 17.70
CA LEU A 227 -14.58 -0.16 18.55
C LEU A 227 -14.95 1.22 17.99
N LEU A 228 -14.74 1.43 16.68
CA LEU A 228 -15.10 2.67 16.01
C LEU A 228 -16.59 3.02 16.21
N VAL A 229 -17.49 2.05 16.01
CA VAL A 229 -18.93 2.25 16.18
C VAL A 229 -19.29 2.60 17.63
N ASP A 230 -18.68 1.93 18.60
CA ASP A 230 -18.95 2.18 20.03
C ASP A 230 -18.45 3.58 20.46
N VAL A 231 -17.24 3.98 20.02
CA VAL A 231 -16.67 5.31 20.27
C VAL A 231 -17.52 6.42 19.65
N LEU A 232 -17.92 6.26 18.37
CA LEU A 232 -18.78 7.23 17.68
C LEU A 232 -20.17 7.33 18.32
N HIS A 233 -20.71 6.21 18.78
CA HIS A 233 -21.98 6.20 19.50
C HIS A 233 -21.89 6.95 20.83
N GLY A 234 -20.85 6.71 21.62
CA GLY A 234 -20.60 7.43 22.87
C GLY A 234 -20.41 8.94 22.65
N ALA A 235 -19.64 9.33 21.63
CA ALA A 235 -19.44 10.74 21.27
C ALA A 235 -20.76 11.42 20.85
N ALA A 236 -21.61 10.73 20.08
CA ALA A 236 -22.93 11.22 19.69
C ALA A 236 -23.84 11.50 20.91
N GLN A 237 -23.80 10.62 21.91
CA GLN A 237 -24.56 10.78 23.16
C GLN A 237 -24.06 11.96 23.99
N LEU A 238 -22.73 12.09 24.16
CA LEU A 238 -22.10 13.19 24.91
C LEU A 238 -22.45 14.55 24.31
N LEU A 239 -22.45 14.64 22.98
CA LEU A 239 -22.75 15.87 22.25
C LEU A 239 -24.25 16.10 22.01
N ARG A 240 -25.09 15.13 22.35
CA ARG A 240 -26.53 15.11 22.04
C ARG A 240 -26.82 15.47 20.58
N ARG A 241 -26.01 14.92 19.67
CA ARG A 241 -26.09 15.21 18.23
C ARG A 241 -25.92 13.93 17.43
N ARG A 242 -26.77 13.73 16.42
CA ARG A 242 -26.77 12.48 15.65
C ARG A 242 -25.56 12.37 14.74
N VAL A 243 -25.14 11.12 14.51
CA VAL A 243 -24.07 10.72 13.60
C VAL A 243 -24.66 9.96 12.41
N LEU A 244 -24.31 10.39 11.21
CA LEU A 244 -24.48 9.63 9.97
C LEU A 244 -23.15 8.95 9.62
N LEU A 245 -23.10 7.63 9.75
CA LEU A 245 -21.91 6.83 9.43
C LEU A 245 -22.05 6.22 8.04
N LEU A 246 -21.29 6.72 7.07
CA LEU A 246 -21.24 6.18 5.71
C LEU A 246 -20.38 4.92 5.73
N THR A 247 -20.97 3.75 5.48
CA THR A 247 -20.24 2.47 5.60
C THR A 247 -19.68 1.98 4.27
N GLY A 248 -20.10 2.56 3.14
CA GLY A 248 -19.71 2.12 1.80
C GLY A 248 -20.07 0.66 1.49
N GLY A 249 -21.00 0.05 2.25
CA GLY A 249 -21.34 -1.36 2.15
C GLY A 249 -20.30 -2.34 2.73
N TRP A 250 -19.27 -1.85 3.43
CA TRP A 250 -18.24 -2.72 4.00
C TRP A 250 -18.79 -3.57 5.15
N HIS A 251 -18.81 -4.89 4.94
CA HIS A 251 -19.55 -5.84 5.78
C HIS A 251 -19.21 -5.78 7.28
N PRO A 252 -17.94 -5.78 7.72
CA PRO A 252 -17.60 -5.70 9.15
C PRO A 252 -18.12 -4.44 9.85
N LEU A 253 -18.12 -3.28 9.18
CA LEU A 253 -18.66 -2.04 9.75
C LEU A 253 -20.19 -2.04 9.79
N VAL A 254 -20.82 -2.56 8.74
CA VAL A 254 -22.27 -2.77 8.72
C VAL A 254 -22.69 -3.70 9.85
N GLU A 255 -21.98 -4.80 10.04
CA GLU A 255 -22.25 -5.77 11.10
C GLU A 255 -22.10 -5.13 12.50
N ALA A 256 -21.02 -4.37 12.73
CA ALA A 256 -20.81 -3.63 13.97
C ALA A 256 -21.97 -2.70 14.31
N CYS A 257 -22.49 -1.96 13.33
CA CYS A 257 -23.68 -1.10 13.51
C CYS A 257 -24.94 -1.91 13.83
N GLN A 258 -25.16 -3.04 13.16
CA GLN A 258 -26.31 -3.92 13.43
C GLN A 258 -26.25 -4.53 14.84
N GLN A 259 -25.06 -4.95 15.28
CA GLN A 259 -24.83 -5.45 16.64
C GLN A 259 -25.19 -4.39 17.69
N LEU A 260 -24.82 -3.11 17.46
CA LEU A 260 -25.17 -2.00 18.36
C LEU A 260 -26.68 -1.81 18.42
N GLY A 261 -27.36 -1.84 17.27
CA GLY A 261 -28.82 -1.74 17.20
C GLY A 261 -29.54 -2.87 17.96
N ARG A 262 -29.07 -4.12 17.83
CA ARG A 262 -29.60 -5.27 18.60
C ARG A 262 -29.41 -5.10 20.10
N GLN A 263 -28.23 -4.65 20.52
CA GLN A 263 -27.92 -4.40 21.94
C GLN A 263 -28.85 -3.33 22.54
N GLN A 264 -29.08 -2.24 21.83
CA GLN A 264 -30.00 -1.17 22.26
C GLN A 264 -31.44 -1.67 22.39
N GLN A 265 -31.92 -2.47 21.42
CA GLN A 265 -33.26 -3.06 21.47
C GLN A 265 -33.44 -4.01 22.68
N GLN A 266 -32.43 -4.83 22.99
CA GLN A 266 -32.46 -5.74 24.14
C GLN A 266 -32.49 -4.97 25.47
N GLN A 267 -31.72 -3.89 25.59
CA GLN A 267 -31.72 -3.02 26.77
C GLN A 267 -33.07 -2.32 26.98
N GLN A 268 -33.75 -1.91 25.90
CA GLN A 268 -35.09 -1.31 25.96
C GLN A 268 -36.16 -2.31 26.43
N GLN A 269 -36.03 -3.59 26.11
CA GLN A 269 -36.97 -4.63 26.56
C GLN A 269 -36.85 -4.95 28.07
N HIS A 270 -35.72 -4.63 28.71
CA HIS A 270 -35.42 -4.99 30.10
C HIS A 270 -35.59 -3.86 31.14
N GLY A 271 -36.26 -2.75 30.80
CA GLY A 271 -36.78 -1.81 31.81
C GLY A 271 -36.40 -0.33 31.68
N GLN A 272 -35.88 0.13 30.55
CA GLN A 272 -35.73 1.57 30.27
C GLN A 272 -36.73 2.00 29.19
N GLN A 273 -37.58 3.00 29.50
CA GLN A 273 -38.56 3.57 28.57
C GLN A 273 -37.91 3.91 27.22
N ALA A 274 -38.48 3.39 26.13
CA ALA A 274 -38.08 3.74 24.79
C ALA A 274 -38.27 5.25 24.55
N GLN A 275 -37.20 6.00 24.32
CA GLN A 275 -37.32 7.29 23.66
C GLN A 275 -37.77 7.01 22.22
N ALA A 276 -39.02 7.33 21.90
CA ALA A 276 -39.57 7.28 20.55
C ALA A 276 -38.84 8.33 19.68
N GLY A 277 -37.69 7.95 19.11
CA GLY A 277 -36.85 8.85 18.32
C GLY A 277 -35.82 8.11 17.47
N LEU A 278 -35.26 8.81 16.48
CA LEU A 278 -34.18 8.29 15.65
C LEU A 278 -32.92 7.99 16.48
N PRO A 279 -32.16 6.92 16.16
CA PRO A 279 -30.97 6.54 16.92
C PRO A 279 -29.88 7.62 16.83
N TRP A 280 -29.01 7.66 17.85
CA TRP A 280 -27.86 8.58 17.89
C TRP A 280 -26.85 8.32 16.78
N LEU A 281 -26.72 7.07 16.32
CA LEU A 281 -25.86 6.68 15.21
C LEU A 281 -26.70 5.95 14.16
N THR A 282 -26.68 6.45 12.93
CA THR A 282 -27.39 5.85 11.78
C THR A 282 -26.36 5.44 10.73
N ALA A 283 -26.30 4.14 10.43
CA ALA A 283 -25.46 3.61 9.36
C ALA A 283 -26.12 3.81 7.99
N VAL A 284 -25.32 4.22 7.02
CA VAL A 284 -25.74 4.53 5.64
C VAL A 284 -24.94 3.65 4.70
N GLN A 285 -25.59 2.63 4.13
CA GLN A 285 -24.91 1.60 3.33
C GLN A 285 -24.79 1.97 1.86
N GLN A 286 -25.84 2.58 1.31
CA GLN A 286 -25.87 3.03 -0.06
C GLN A 286 -24.99 4.29 -0.28
N PRO A 287 -24.42 4.47 -1.48
CA PRO A 287 -23.71 5.69 -1.84
C PRO A 287 -24.57 6.93 -1.62
N VAL A 288 -23.97 7.98 -1.06
CA VAL A 288 -24.64 9.27 -0.86
C VAL A 288 -23.85 10.38 -1.52
N PRO A 289 -24.49 11.24 -2.34
CA PRO A 289 -23.83 12.39 -2.93
C PRO A 289 -23.37 13.38 -1.87
N HIS A 290 -22.04 13.60 -1.77
CA HIS A 290 -21.44 14.50 -0.77
C HIS A 290 -21.88 15.96 -0.94
N ASP A 291 -22.05 16.43 -2.19
CA ASP A 291 -22.54 17.76 -2.52
C ASP A 291 -23.97 18.01 -2.00
N ALA A 292 -24.80 16.97 -1.95
CA ALA A 292 -26.12 17.06 -1.35
C ALA A 292 -26.09 16.94 0.18
N LEU A 293 -25.21 16.11 0.75
CA LEU A 293 -25.18 15.80 2.18
C LEU A 293 -24.39 16.83 3.01
N LEU A 294 -23.12 17.05 2.66
CA LEU A 294 -22.16 17.76 3.51
C LEU A 294 -22.55 19.20 3.84
N PRO A 295 -23.18 20.00 2.95
CA PRO A 295 -23.65 21.34 3.30
C PRO A 295 -24.68 21.38 4.44
N ARG A 296 -25.29 20.23 4.75
CA ARG A 296 -26.30 20.05 5.80
C ARG A 296 -25.74 19.34 7.03
N CYS A 297 -24.44 19.09 7.07
CA CYS A 297 -23.74 18.49 8.21
C CYS A 297 -22.99 19.57 8.99
N ALA A 298 -22.86 19.35 10.30
CA ALA A 298 -22.20 20.30 11.18
C ALA A 298 -20.68 20.16 11.15
N VAL A 299 -20.18 18.92 11.12
CA VAL A 299 -18.76 18.55 10.98
C VAL A 299 -18.69 17.23 10.21
N LEU A 300 -17.63 17.04 9.41
CA LEU A 300 -17.27 15.77 8.80
C LEU A 300 -16.03 15.17 9.48
N LEU A 301 -16.15 13.96 10.04
CA LEU A 301 -15.02 13.15 10.45
C LEU A 301 -14.65 12.16 9.34
N HIS A 302 -13.42 12.21 8.85
CA HIS A 302 -13.01 11.38 7.70
C HIS A 302 -11.54 11.04 7.70
N HIS A 303 -11.14 10.14 6.80
CA HIS A 303 -9.79 9.58 6.74
C HIS A 303 -8.72 10.50 6.13
N GLY A 304 -9.08 11.65 5.53
CA GLY A 304 -8.13 12.52 4.85
C GLY A 304 -7.91 12.22 3.37
N GLY A 305 -8.79 11.43 2.72
CA GLY A 305 -8.70 11.22 1.28
C GLY A 305 -9.00 12.51 0.50
N VAL A 306 -8.28 12.76 -0.60
CA VAL A 306 -8.39 14.03 -1.35
C VAL A 306 -9.81 14.33 -1.82
N GLY A 307 -10.54 13.32 -2.31
CA GLY A 307 -11.91 13.50 -2.80
C GLY A 307 -12.89 13.92 -1.69
N THR A 308 -12.79 13.28 -0.52
CA THR A 308 -13.62 13.61 0.65
C THR A 308 -13.23 14.98 1.23
N THR A 309 -11.93 15.27 1.30
CA THR A 309 -11.40 16.58 1.71
C THR A 309 -11.93 17.71 0.80
N ALA A 310 -11.81 17.54 -0.51
CA ALA A 310 -12.29 18.49 -1.50
C ALA A 310 -13.81 18.72 -1.41
N ALA A 311 -14.59 17.65 -1.20
CA ALA A 311 -16.04 17.74 -1.06
C ALA A 311 -16.43 18.54 0.20
N ALA A 312 -15.72 18.35 1.32
CA ALA A 312 -15.96 19.09 2.55
C ALA A 312 -15.58 20.57 2.45
N LEU A 313 -14.42 20.88 1.85
CA LEU A 313 -14.00 22.27 1.60
C LEU A 313 -15.00 23.02 0.73
N ARG A 314 -15.49 22.40 -0.35
CA ARG A 314 -16.55 22.97 -1.20
C ARG A 314 -17.88 23.16 -0.48
N ALA A 315 -18.22 22.24 0.41
CA ALA A 315 -19.42 22.35 1.22
C ALA A 315 -19.29 23.40 2.33
N GLY A 316 -18.09 23.94 2.57
CA GLY A 316 -17.77 24.80 3.71
C GLY A 316 -17.98 24.07 5.05
N THR A 317 -17.82 22.74 5.05
CA THR A 317 -18.09 21.90 6.23
C THR A 317 -16.80 21.70 7.01
N PRO A 318 -16.78 22.07 8.31
CA PRO A 318 -15.63 21.82 9.17
C PRO A 318 -15.23 20.34 9.19
N GLN A 319 -13.94 20.07 9.30
CA GLN A 319 -13.38 18.73 9.14
C GLN A 319 -12.62 18.27 10.39
N LEU A 320 -12.84 17.02 10.81
CA LEU A 320 -11.99 16.32 11.78
C LEU A 320 -11.31 15.16 11.06
N VAL A 321 -10.04 15.33 10.71
CA VAL A 321 -9.31 14.39 9.86
C VAL A 321 -8.61 13.34 10.71
N CYS A 322 -8.87 12.06 10.44
CA CYS A 322 -8.30 10.89 11.08
C CYS A 322 -7.42 10.12 10.07
N PRO A 323 -6.18 10.57 9.82
CA PRO A 323 -5.34 9.96 8.81
C PRO A 323 -4.94 8.52 9.19
N LEU A 324 -5.04 7.60 8.23
CA LEU A 324 -4.67 6.20 8.39
C LEU A 324 -3.42 5.85 7.58
N HIS A 325 -3.43 6.11 6.26
CA HIS A 325 -2.38 5.71 5.31
C HIS A 325 -2.21 6.73 4.16
N PHE A 326 -1.22 6.52 3.29
CA PHE A 326 -0.99 7.31 2.07
C PHE A 326 -0.76 8.81 2.33
N ASP A 327 -1.31 9.67 1.46
CA ASP A 327 -1.25 11.14 1.50
C ASP A 327 -2.17 11.77 2.55
N GLN A 328 -2.92 10.97 3.32
CA GLN A 328 -3.95 11.44 4.25
C GLN A 328 -3.42 12.37 5.34
N ARG A 329 -2.19 12.14 5.83
CA ARG A 329 -1.55 13.02 6.82
C ARG A 329 -1.30 14.41 6.27
N GLN A 330 -0.88 14.51 5.02
CA GLN A 330 -0.61 15.80 4.36
C GLN A 330 -1.91 16.59 4.17
N TRP A 331 -3.00 15.91 3.80
CA TRP A 331 -4.32 16.54 3.74
C TRP A 331 -4.85 16.96 5.11
N ALA A 332 -4.59 16.17 6.15
CA ALA A 332 -4.92 16.53 7.53
C ALA A 332 -4.20 17.82 7.96
N GLU A 333 -2.90 17.93 7.69
CA GLU A 333 -2.08 19.13 7.96
C GLU A 333 -2.57 20.33 7.17
N LEU A 334 -2.88 20.13 5.88
CA LEU A 334 -3.40 21.19 5.02
C LEU A 334 -4.73 21.74 5.54
N VAL A 335 -5.66 20.87 5.93
CA VAL A 335 -6.98 21.28 6.45
C VAL A 335 -6.83 22.10 7.74
N GLU A 336 -5.90 21.72 8.61
CA GLU A 336 -5.60 22.45 9.85
C GLU A 336 -4.92 23.80 9.57
N TRP A 337 -3.93 23.84 8.67
CA TRP A 337 -3.29 25.08 8.23
C TRP A 337 -4.24 26.06 7.53
N LEU A 338 -5.16 25.51 6.73
CA LEU A 338 -6.22 26.30 6.13
C LEU A 338 -7.19 26.84 7.16
N GLY A 339 -7.17 26.39 8.42
CA GLY A 339 -8.13 26.77 9.46
C GLY A 339 -9.53 26.17 9.24
N CYS A 340 -9.67 25.15 8.40
CA CYS A 340 -10.96 24.53 8.06
C CYS A 340 -11.26 23.27 8.89
N GLY A 341 -10.39 22.91 9.83
CA GLY A 341 -10.55 21.69 10.60
C GLY A 341 -9.43 21.43 11.60
N ALA A 342 -9.43 20.21 12.13
CA ALA A 342 -8.42 19.70 13.05
C ALA A 342 -8.13 18.24 12.74
N GLN A 343 -7.08 17.70 13.37
CA GLN A 343 -6.71 16.30 13.23
C GLN A 343 -7.02 15.51 14.50
N ILE A 344 -7.23 14.21 14.34
CA ILE A 344 -7.34 13.26 15.44
C ILE A 344 -6.54 12.01 15.11
N SER A 345 -5.78 11.51 16.08
CA SER A 345 -5.00 10.30 15.90
C SER A 345 -5.90 9.09 15.69
N ALA A 346 -5.56 8.25 14.70
CA ALA A 346 -6.19 6.95 14.50
C ALA A 346 -6.12 6.08 15.76
N ALA A 347 -5.07 6.23 16.58
CA ALA A 347 -4.95 5.54 17.86
C ALA A 347 -6.08 5.92 18.84
N VAL A 348 -6.68 7.11 18.74
CA VAL A 348 -7.83 7.49 19.59
C VAL A 348 -9.10 6.76 19.14
N LEU A 349 -9.33 6.67 17.83
CA LEU A 349 -10.54 6.07 17.26
C LEU A 349 -10.47 4.54 17.13
N LEU A 350 -9.27 3.99 17.01
CA LEU A 350 -9.01 2.60 16.63
C LEU A 350 -8.09 1.84 17.61
N GLN A 351 -7.59 2.50 18.68
CA GLN A 351 -6.67 2.06 19.76
C GLN A 351 -5.85 0.77 19.55
N GLU A 352 -4.53 0.85 19.72
CA GLU A 352 -3.62 -0.30 19.75
C GLU A 352 -3.91 -1.25 20.93
N ALA A 353 -3.81 -2.56 20.70
CA ALA A 353 -4.32 -3.62 21.58
C ALA A 353 -3.59 -3.81 22.93
N HIS A 354 -2.65 -2.96 23.31
CA HIS A 354 -1.86 -3.19 24.52
C HIS A 354 -2.64 -2.94 25.83
N ASP A 355 -3.68 -2.09 25.82
CA ASP A 355 -4.35 -1.63 27.04
C ASP A 355 -5.68 -2.34 27.37
N ILE A 356 -6.37 -2.94 26.38
CA ILE A 356 -7.71 -3.50 26.57
C ILE A 356 -7.68 -4.90 27.22
N GLY A 357 -6.60 -5.67 27.01
CA GLY A 357 -6.50 -7.07 27.43
C GLY A 357 -6.13 -7.30 28.91
N ARG A 358 -5.74 -6.27 29.67
CA ARG A 358 -5.21 -6.42 31.04
C ARG A 358 -6.13 -5.97 32.17
N ALA A 359 -7.29 -5.38 31.86
CA ALA A 359 -8.21 -4.89 32.87
C ALA A 359 -9.58 -5.54 32.69
N GLU A 360 -9.95 -6.44 33.61
CA GLU A 360 -11.35 -6.78 33.81
C GLU A 360 -12.12 -5.47 34.11
N GLY A 361 -12.87 -4.96 33.12
CA GLY A 361 -13.57 -3.68 33.18
C GLY A 361 -12.91 -2.49 32.44
N GLY A 362 -11.68 -2.62 31.92
CA GLY A 362 -10.94 -1.50 31.30
C GLY A 362 -11.40 -1.12 29.89
N GLY A 363 -11.97 -2.06 29.12
CA GLY A 363 -12.44 -1.79 27.76
C GLY A 363 -13.55 -0.73 27.68
N VAL A 364 -14.45 -0.69 28.66
CA VAL A 364 -15.54 0.31 28.72
C VAL A 364 -14.97 1.70 29.02
N GLN A 365 -14.07 1.80 30.00
CA GLN A 365 -13.43 3.05 30.37
C GLN A 365 -12.60 3.64 29.22
N LEU A 366 -11.93 2.79 28.44
CA LEU A 366 -11.17 3.21 27.26
C LEU A 366 -12.07 3.72 26.12
N ILE A 367 -13.20 3.06 25.86
CA ILE A 367 -14.21 3.53 24.90
C ILE A 367 -14.76 4.89 25.34
N GLU A 368 -15.05 5.07 26.62
CA GLU A 368 -15.54 6.35 27.17
C GLU A 368 -14.51 7.47 27.00
N GLN A 369 -13.23 7.21 27.29
CA GLN A 369 -12.14 8.18 27.08
C GLN A 369 -11.97 8.55 25.61
N ALA A 370 -11.98 7.56 24.71
CA ALA A 370 -11.93 7.80 23.27
C ALA A 370 -13.14 8.60 22.78
N ALA A 371 -14.34 8.26 23.26
CA ALA A 371 -15.57 8.99 22.96
C ALA A 371 -15.51 10.45 23.47
N GLN A 372 -14.95 10.68 24.65
CA GLN A 372 -14.73 12.03 25.19
C GLN A 372 -13.73 12.83 24.35
N ALA A 373 -12.63 12.22 23.90
CA ALA A 373 -11.64 12.88 23.07
C ALA A 373 -12.21 13.26 21.68
N VAL A 374 -12.96 12.35 21.06
CA VAL A 374 -13.70 12.63 19.81
C VAL A 374 -14.73 13.73 20.04
N ALA A 375 -15.50 13.64 21.13
CA ALA A 375 -16.53 14.62 21.45
C ALA A 375 -15.94 16.02 21.65
N ALA A 376 -14.85 16.14 22.43
CA ALA A 376 -14.17 17.40 22.67
C ALA A 376 -13.63 18.02 21.37
N SER A 377 -13.06 17.20 20.48
CA SER A 377 -12.53 17.65 19.18
C SER A 377 -13.65 18.17 18.27
N LEU A 378 -14.76 17.43 18.16
CA LEU A 378 -15.95 17.85 17.41
C LEU A 378 -16.57 19.12 18.01
N GLN A 379 -16.64 19.22 19.34
CA GLN A 379 -17.18 20.37 20.04
C GLN A 379 -16.32 21.62 19.81
N ALA A 380 -14.99 21.50 19.83
CA ALA A 380 -14.08 22.61 19.58
C ALA A 380 -14.28 23.18 18.16
N LEU A 381 -14.45 22.31 17.16
CA LEU A 381 -14.75 22.73 15.79
C LEU A 381 -16.11 23.44 15.68
N LEU A 382 -17.15 22.93 16.35
CA LEU A 382 -18.48 23.53 16.34
C LEU A 382 -18.52 24.95 16.92
N HIS A 383 -17.75 25.22 17.97
CA HIS A 383 -17.75 26.51 18.66
C HIS A 383 -16.74 27.51 18.12
N SER A 384 -15.89 27.10 17.16
CA SER A 384 -14.88 27.97 16.58
C SER A 384 -15.46 28.84 15.47
N SER A 385 -15.71 30.11 15.77
CA SER A 385 -16.13 31.11 14.77
C SER A 385 -15.07 31.33 13.70
N SER A 386 -13.77 31.21 14.06
CA SER A 386 -12.66 31.28 13.11
C SER A 386 -12.72 30.16 12.08
N VAL A 387 -12.97 28.92 12.53
CA VAL A 387 -13.09 27.76 11.61
C VAL A 387 -14.30 27.93 10.70
N ALA A 388 -15.44 28.38 11.23
CA ALA A 388 -16.64 28.61 10.44
C ALA A 388 -16.44 29.71 9.37
N ALA A 389 -15.81 30.84 9.73
CA ALA A 389 -15.52 31.92 8.79
C ALA A 389 -14.59 31.43 7.66
N GLN A 390 -13.51 30.75 8.04
CA GLN A 390 -12.51 30.25 7.10
C GLN A 390 -13.07 29.16 6.16
N CYS A 391 -13.92 28.26 6.67
CA CYS A 391 -14.66 27.32 5.82
C CYS A 391 -15.57 28.04 4.81
N GLY A 392 -16.19 29.17 5.20
CA GLY A 392 -17.00 30.01 4.33
C GLY A 392 -16.18 30.69 3.24
N ASP A 393 -15.01 31.23 3.59
CA ASP A 393 -14.10 31.89 2.64
C ASP A 393 -13.56 30.90 1.60
N VAL A 394 -13.08 29.73 2.05
CA VAL A 394 -12.62 28.67 1.13
C VAL A 394 -13.77 28.16 0.27
N GLN A 395 -14.98 27.97 0.84
CA GLN A 395 -16.16 27.60 0.06
C GLN A 395 -16.45 28.60 -1.06
N GLN A 396 -16.38 29.91 -0.77
CA GLN A 396 -16.63 30.95 -1.76
C GLN A 396 -15.57 30.94 -2.87
N GLN A 397 -14.29 30.75 -2.52
CA GLN A 397 -13.21 30.62 -3.49
C GLN A 397 -13.41 29.42 -4.41
N LEU A 398 -13.87 28.29 -3.86
CA LEU A 398 -14.10 27.06 -4.62
C LEU A 398 -15.44 27.04 -5.38
N ALA A 399 -16.37 27.97 -5.12
CA ALA A 399 -17.74 27.92 -5.63
C ALA A 399 -17.83 28.06 -7.17
N SER A 400 -16.90 28.80 -7.77
CA SER A 400 -16.83 29.00 -9.23
C SER A 400 -15.96 27.97 -9.94
N GLU A 401 -15.29 27.08 -9.21
CA GLU A 401 -14.38 26.10 -9.80
C GLU A 401 -15.11 24.88 -10.35
N ASP A 402 -14.91 24.62 -11.65
CA ASP A 402 -15.22 23.34 -12.27
C ASP A 402 -13.91 22.73 -12.79
N GLY A 403 -13.21 22.00 -11.90
CA GLY A 403 -11.93 21.42 -12.27
C GLY A 403 -12.02 20.29 -13.27
N ALA A 404 -13.19 19.64 -13.39
CA ALA A 404 -13.42 18.65 -14.44
C ALA A 404 -13.54 19.34 -15.81
N ALA A 405 -14.30 20.43 -15.90
CA ALA A 405 -14.40 21.23 -17.13
C ALA A 405 -13.07 21.90 -17.49
N ALA A 406 -12.35 22.46 -16.51
CA ALA A 406 -11.03 23.06 -16.74
C ALA A 406 -10.03 22.02 -17.26
N ALA A 407 -9.98 20.84 -16.65
CA ALA A 407 -9.14 19.74 -17.12
C ALA A 407 -9.53 19.26 -18.53
N ALA A 408 -10.84 19.15 -18.81
CA ALA A 408 -11.34 18.78 -20.14
C ALA A 408 -10.99 19.83 -21.20
N GLN A 409 -11.11 21.12 -20.88
CA GLN A 409 -10.76 22.21 -21.78
C GLN A 409 -9.26 22.22 -22.10
N LEU A 410 -8.40 22.08 -21.08
CA LEU A 410 -6.94 21.97 -21.28
C LEU A 410 -6.58 20.74 -22.10
N ALA A 411 -7.21 19.59 -21.82
CA ALA A 411 -7.01 18.38 -22.61
C ALA A 411 -7.44 18.56 -24.07
N TRP A 412 -8.57 19.23 -24.32
CA TRP A 412 -9.06 19.51 -25.67
C TRP A 412 -8.10 20.42 -26.44
N GLN A 413 -7.67 21.52 -25.82
CA GLN A 413 -6.69 22.45 -26.41
C GLN A 413 -5.38 21.74 -26.77
N HIS A 414 -4.90 20.87 -25.89
CA HIS A 414 -3.70 20.08 -26.15
C HIS A 414 -3.87 19.15 -27.37
N LEU A 415 -5.01 18.46 -27.49
CA LEU A 415 -5.31 17.58 -28.62
C LEU A 415 -5.43 18.35 -29.94
N GLU A 416 -6.07 19.52 -29.94
CA GLU A 416 -6.18 20.37 -31.14
C GLU A 416 -4.80 20.85 -31.63
N GLN A 417 -3.94 21.30 -30.71
CA GLN A 417 -2.58 21.72 -31.05
C GLN A 417 -1.77 20.58 -31.67
N GLN A 418 -1.88 19.36 -31.12
CA GLN A 418 -1.23 18.17 -31.66
C GLN A 418 -1.72 17.84 -33.09
N GLN A 419 -3.03 17.90 -33.33
CA GLN A 419 -3.58 17.66 -34.67
C GLN A 419 -3.09 18.71 -35.68
N GLN A 420 -3.04 19.99 -35.30
CA GLN A 420 -2.54 21.06 -36.17
C GLN A 420 -1.06 20.87 -36.51
N GLN A 421 -0.24 20.48 -35.54
CA GLN A 421 1.19 20.19 -35.77
C GLN A 421 1.39 19.00 -36.73
N GLN A 422 0.61 17.92 -36.56
CA GLN A 422 0.66 16.77 -37.45
C GLN A 422 0.26 17.14 -38.89
N GLN A 423 -0.79 17.95 -39.05
CA GLN A 423 -1.22 18.42 -40.37
C GLN A 423 -0.15 19.32 -41.04
N GLN A 424 0.50 20.20 -40.28
CA GLN A 424 1.59 21.04 -40.79
C GLN A 424 2.80 20.20 -41.22
N GLN A 425 3.19 19.18 -40.45
CA GLN A 425 4.28 18.28 -40.81
C GLN A 425 3.95 17.44 -42.06
N GLN A 426 2.70 17.00 -42.22
CA GLN A 426 2.24 16.30 -43.44
C GLN A 426 2.23 17.22 -44.67
N GLN A 427 1.87 18.50 -44.50
CA GLN A 427 1.91 19.49 -45.59
C GLN A 427 3.35 19.86 -46.00
N GLN A 428 4.28 19.90 -45.05
CA GLN A 428 5.70 20.17 -45.34
C GLN A 428 6.42 18.97 -45.97
N SER A 429 6.04 17.74 -45.63
CA SER A 429 6.58 16.51 -46.23
C SER A 429 5.93 16.12 -47.56
N GLY A 430 4.73 16.63 -47.86
CA GLY A 430 4.04 16.42 -49.14
C GLY A 430 4.58 17.23 -50.35
N GLY A 431 5.60 18.07 -50.16
CA GLY A 431 6.21 18.90 -51.21
C GLY A 431 7.29 18.23 -52.06
N GLU A 432 7.77 17.04 -51.67
CA GLU A 432 8.79 16.28 -52.41
C GLU A 432 8.24 14.92 -52.85
N GLN A 433 7.52 14.88 -53.97
CA GLN A 433 7.36 13.65 -54.73
C GLN A 433 7.76 13.87 -56.19
N ARG A 434 8.86 13.22 -56.60
CA ARG A 434 9.07 12.77 -57.97
C ARG A 434 8.95 11.24 -58.03
N PRO A 435 8.33 10.69 -59.08
CA PRO A 435 8.07 9.27 -59.22
C PRO A 435 9.26 8.57 -59.90
N GLU A 436 9.55 7.32 -59.52
CA GLU A 436 10.02 6.24 -60.41
C GLU A 436 10.55 5.06 -59.57
N GLN A 437 9.83 3.93 -59.60
CA GLN A 437 10.30 2.65 -60.17
C GLN A 437 9.34 1.52 -59.79
N GLN A 438 8.35 1.32 -60.67
CA GLN A 438 7.78 0.00 -60.95
C GLN A 438 8.72 -0.74 -61.90
N GLN A 439 9.11 -1.97 -61.57
CA GLN A 439 8.96 -3.19 -62.40
C GLN A 439 10.02 -4.25 -62.07
N GLN A 440 9.54 -5.40 -61.57
CA GLN A 440 9.77 -6.77 -62.08
C GLN A 440 8.99 -7.73 -61.15
N ALA A 441 7.75 -8.11 -61.49
CA ALA A 441 7.35 -9.27 -62.31
C ALA A 441 7.70 -10.61 -61.63
N ALA A 442 6.77 -11.32 -60.97
CA ALA A 442 5.63 -12.11 -61.46
C ALA A 442 5.98 -13.57 -61.83
N GLY A 443 5.24 -14.51 -61.23
CA GLY A 443 5.22 -15.97 -61.49
C GLY A 443 5.47 -16.75 -60.19
N SER A 444 4.65 -17.67 -59.70
CA SER A 444 3.57 -18.46 -60.30
C SER A 444 2.74 -19.10 -59.18
N ARG A 445 1.41 -19.08 -59.35
CA ARG A 445 0.45 -19.85 -58.54
C ARG A 445 0.54 -21.34 -58.89
N GLN A 446 0.45 -22.22 -57.90
CA GLN A 446 -0.23 -23.52 -58.00
C GLN A 446 -0.46 -24.13 -56.60
N HIS A 447 -1.74 -24.37 -56.28
CA HIS A 447 -2.26 -25.37 -55.33
C HIS A 447 -2.49 -26.67 -56.13
N PRO A 448 -2.49 -27.88 -55.53
CA PRO A 448 -3.69 -28.39 -54.82
C PRO A 448 -3.38 -29.29 -53.58
N SER A 449 -4.25 -29.24 -52.57
CA SER A 449 -5.18 -30.31 -52.13
C SER A 449 -4.56 -31.35 -51.18
N ASP A 450 -5.12 -31.49 -49.97
CA ASP A 450 -5.83 -32.73 -49.58
C ASP A 450 -6.52 -32.58 -48.21
N GLU A 451 -7.62 -33.33 -48.09
CA GLU A 451 -8.73 -33.26 -47.13
C GLU A 451 -8.47 -33.80 -45.71
N PRO A 452 -9.41 -33.60 -44.76
CA PRO A 452 -9.24 -33.91 -43.34
C PRO A 452 -9.72 -35.32 -42.96
N GLY A 453 -8.87 -36.05 -42.24
CA GLY A 453 -9.16 -37.37 -41.69
C GLY A 453 -9.37 -37.35 -40.18
N SER A 454 -10.58 -37.72 -39.77
CA SER A 454 -11.02 -38.05 -38.42
C SER A 454 -10.19 -39.16 -37.74
N ARG A 455 -10.13 -39.14 -36.40
CA ARG A 455 -10.15 -40.30 -35.47
C ARG A 455 -9.92 -39.80 -34.03
N GLN A 456 -10.94 -39.84 -33.18
CA GLN A 456 -11.31 -40.96 -32.29
C GLN A 456 -10.49 -41.01 -31.00
N HIS A 457 -11.16 -40.70 -29.89
CA HIS A 457 -10.84 -41.16 -28.54
C HIS A 457 -10.65 -42.69 -28.52
N PRO A 458 -9.73 -43.22 -27.71
CA PRO A 458 -9.87 -44.54 -27.15
C PRO A 458 -10.30 -44.46 -25.68
N SER A 459 -11.39 -45.17 -25.44
CA SER A 459 -11.99 -45.62 -24.21
C SER A 459 -11.06 -46.42 -23.31
N ASP A 460 -11.35 -46.33 -22.01
CA ASP A 460 -10.97 -47.24 -20.94
C ASP A 460 -11.30 -48.71 -21.26
N GLU A 461 -10.42 -49.63 -20.85
CA GLU A 461 -10.77 -50.80 -20.02
C GLU A 461 -9.52 -51.61 -19.59
N PRO A 462 -9.62 -52.43 -18.53
CA PRO A 462 -8.55 -52.64 -17.56
C PRO A 462 -7.91 -54.05 -17.61
N GLY A 463 -6.71 -54.17 -17.04
CA GLY A 463 -6.21 -55.46 -16.55
C GLY A 463 -4.70 -55.54 -16.34
N SER A 464 -4.26 -55.52 -15.08
CA SER A 464 -3.74 -56.70 -14.36
C SER A 464 -2.62 -56.37 -13.37
N GLY A 465 -2.84 -56.80 -12.12
CA GLY A 465 -1.81 -57.30 -11.21
C GLY A 465 -0.92 -56.28 -10.52
N MET A 466 -1.37 -55.73 -9.39
CA MET A 466 -0.43 -55.28 -8.35
C MET A 466 -0.95 -55.67 -6.97
N GLN A 467 -0.07 -56.32 -6.21
CA GLN A 467 -0.33 -56.92 -4.91
C GLN A 467 -0.72 -55.88 -3.86
N PRO A 468 -1.53 -56.25 -2.84
CA PRO A 468 -1.86 -55.35 -1.75
C PRO A 468 -0.72 -55.35 -0.73
N GLY A 469 0.11 -54.29 -0.71
CA GLY A 469 1.13 -54.17 0.33
C GLY A 469 2.26 -53.19 0.06
N SER A 470 1.97 -51.90 -0.04
CA SER A 470 2.83 -50.80 0.45
C SER A 470 2.15 -49.48 0.14
N ARG A 471 1.83 -48.70 1.18
CA ARG A 471 1.64 -47.25 0.98
C ARG A 471 2.96 -46.72 0.40
N PRO A 472 2.98 -45.95 -0.70
CA PRO A 472 4.21 -45.31 -1.13
C PRO A 472 4.73 -44.47 0.04
N ALA A 473 6.03 -44.57 0.33
CA ALA A 473 6.66 -43.71 1.32
C ALA A 473 6.37 -42.26 0.93
N LEU A 474 5.78 -41.48 1.85
CA LEU A 474 5.43 -40.08 1.63
C LEU A 474 6.67 -39.21 1.35
N TRP A 475 7.87 -39.74 1.58
CA TRP A 475 9.14 -39.01 1.57
C TRP A 475 10.09 -39.60 0.52
N ALA A 476 10.83 -38.73 -0.17
CA ALA A 476 11.95 -39.15 -0.97
C ALA A 476 13.03 -39.79 -0.07
N PRO A 477 13.74 -40.84 -0.53
CA PRO A 477 14.81 -41.43 0.25
C PRO A 477 15.93 -40.40 0.52
N ALA A 478 16.54 -40.47 1.70
CA ALA A 478 17.75 -39.71 2.00
C ALA A 478 18.89 -40.17 1.09
N GLN A 479 19.69 -39.21 0.62
CA GLN A 479 20.83 -39.39 -0.26
C GLN A 479 22.01 -38.59 0.28
N GLU A 480 23.22 -39.12 0.09
CA GLU A 480 24.44 -38.40 0.39
C GLU A 480 24.83 -37.49 -0.78
N ALA A 481 25.12 -36.23 -0.49
CA ALA A 481 25.65 -35.26 -1.44
C ALA A 481 27.05 -34.82 -1.02
N HIS A 482 27.98 -34.86 -1.98
CA HIS A 482 29.33 -34.32 -1.84
C HIS A 482 29.38 -32.91 -2.44
N LEU A 483 29.54 -31.92 -1.57
CA LEU A 483 29.56 -30.51 -1.90
C LEU A 483 31.00 -29.99 -2.00
N PRO A 484 31.24 -28.90 -2.76
CA PRO A 484 32.56 -28.27 -2.82
C PRO A 484 33.14 -27.95 -1.45
N GLY A 485 34.47 -27.94 -1.32
CA GLY A 485 35.14 -27.73 -0.03
C GLY A 485 35.17 -28.97 0.87
N GLY A 486 34.84 -30.15 0.35
CA GLY A 486 34.89 -31.43 1.07
C GLY A 486 33.76 -31.60 2.10
N LEU A 487 32.65 -30.86 1.93
CA LEU A 487 31.48 -30.97 2.79
C LEU A 487 30.58 -32.10 2.28
N THR A 488 30.27 -33.07 3.14
CA THR A 488 29.31 -34.14 2.85
C THR A 488 28.06 -33.96 3.69
N VAL A 489 26.87 -34.03 3.09
CA VAL A 489 25.58 -33.89 3.78
C VAL A 489 24.56 -34.91 3.29
N GLN A 490 23.64 -35.28 4.17
CA GLN A 490 22.41 -36.00 3.84
C GLN A 490 21.35 -35.01 3.35
N CYS A 491 20.69 -35.34 2.24
CA CYS A 491 19.68 -34.53 1.59
C CYS A 491 18.67 -35.41 0.83
N HIS A 492 17.52 -34.85 0.45
CA HIS A 492 16.60 -35.55 -0.46
C HIS A 492 16.96 -35.33 -1.94
N SER A 493 17.60 -34.19 -2.26
CA SER A 493 17.97 -33.79 -3.62
C SER A 493 19.41 -33.24 -3.67
N PRO A 494 20.39 -34.02 -4.16
CA PRO A 494 21.79 -33.58 -4.24
C PRO A 494 22.02 -32.34 -5.11
N SER A 495 21.23 -32.17 -6.18
CA SER A 495 21.33 -31.02 -7.07
C SER A 495 20.84 -29.73 -6.41
N GLU A 496 19.79 -29.81 -5.58
CA GLU A 496 19.32 -28.67 -4.79
C GLU A 496 20.28 -28.35 -3.64
N ALA A 497 20.81 -29.36 -2.96
CA ALA A 497 21.84 -29.16 -1.94
C ALA A 497 23.09 -28.45 -2.51
N ALA A 498 23.49 -28.78 -3.74
CA ALA A 498 24.57 -28.09 -4.44
C ALA A 498 24.26 -26.63 -4.78
N PHE A 499 23.00 -26.34 -5.16
CA PHE A 499 22.53 -24.98 -5.42
C PHE A 499 22.56 -24.11 -4.16
N ILE A 500 21.90 -24.57 -3.08
CA ILE A 500 21.85 -23.87 -1.79
C ILE A 500 23.26 -23.72 -1.20
N HIS A 501 24.13 -24.71 -1.38
CA HIS A 501 25.53 -24.60 -0.98
C HIS A 501 26.25 -23.47 -1.71
N ARG A 502 26.04 -23.30 -3.02
CA ARG A 502 26.69 -22.23 -3.79
C ARG A 502 26.24 -20.86 -3.28
N GLU A 503 24.95 -20.69 -3.02
CA GLU A 503 24.41 -19.49 -2.41
C GLU A 503 25.06 -19.17 -1.05
N ILE A 504 25.05 -20.13 -0.13
CA ILE A 504 25.51 -19.92 1.24
C ILE A 504 27.04 -19.79 1.34
N PHE A 505 27.80 -20.61 0.61
CA PHE A 505 29.24 -20.73 0.78
C PHE A 505 30.06 -19.94 -0.24
N VAL A 506 29.53 -19.75 -1.46
CA VAL A 506 30.27 -19.07 -2.53
C VAL A 506 29.86 -17.60 -2.60
N HIS A 507 28.56 -17.30 -2.53
CA HIS A 507 28.07 -15.92 -2.56
C HIS A 507 28.00 -15.27 -1.18
N ASP A 508 28.09 -16.07 -0.11
CA ASP A 508 28.07 -15.62 1.28
C ASP A 508 26.82 -14.76 1.60
N SER A 509 25.70 -15.08 0.95
CA SER A 509 24.49 -14.24 0.87
C SER A 509 23.97 -13.79 2.24
N TYR A 510 24.12 -14.61 3.29
CA TYR A 510 23.60 -14.32 4.62
C TYR A 510 24.61 -13.65 5.57
N LEU A 511 25.89 -13.56 5.19
CA LEU A 511 26.97 -13.01 6.02
C LEU A 511 27.68 -11.81 5.36
N SER A 512 27.24 -11.45 4.16
CA SER A 512 27.78 -10.33 3.40
C SER A 512 27.35 -8.96 4.00
N ARG A 513 27.71 -7.86 3.31
CA ARG A 513 27.30 -6.48 3.62
C ARG A 513 27.55 -5.98 5.05
N GLY A 514 28.50 -6.58 5.76
CA GLY A 514 28.96 -6.08 7.05
C GLY A 514 28.15 -6.56 8.25
N ILE A 515 27.48 -7.72 8.12
CA ILE A 515 26.93 -8.46 9.27
C ILE A 515 28.06 -8.75 10.28
N ARG A 516 27.83 -8.38 11.55
CA ARG A 516 28.82 -8.58 12.63
C ARG A 516 28.26 -9.46 13.73
N LEU A 517 28.99 -10.51 14.08
CA LEU A 517 28.71 -11.37 15.23
C LEU A 517 29.71 -11.05 16.35
N PRO A 518 29.34 -10.29 17.40
CA PRO A 518 30.19 -10.13 18.58
C PRO A 518 30.32 -11.45 19.37
N PRO A 519 31.35 -11.62 20.22
CA PRO A 519 31.43 -12.77 21.11
C PRO A 519 30.18 -12.91 21.99
N GLY A 520 29.63 -14.12 22.08
CA GLY A 520 28.38 -14.37 22.79
C GLY A 520 27.12 -14.07 21.96
N SER A 521 27.20 -14.18 20.64
CA SER A 521 26.08 -13.92 19.73
C SER A 521 24.98 -14.98 19.84
N THR A 522 23.73 -14.54 19.74
CA THR A 522 22.56 -15.40 19.50
C THR A 522 22.14 -15.31 18.03
N VAL A 523 22.02 -16.44 17.35
CA VAL A 523 21.57 -16.54 15.96
C VAL A 523 20.25 -17.30 15.89
N VAL A 524 19.32 -16.78 15.10
CA VAL A 524 18.06 -17.44 14.75
C VAL A 524 18.00 -17.64 13.24
N ASP A 525 17.76 -18.87 12.81
CA ASP A 525 17.64 -19.29 11.41
C ASP A 525 16.20 -19.78 11.16
N ALA A 526 15.41 -18.96 10.48
CA ALA A 526 14.04 -19.28 10.07
C ALA A 526 14.05 -19.90 8.67
N GLY A 527 13.65 -21.17 8.59
CA GLY A 527 13.77 -21.99 7.37
C GLY A 527 15.18 -22.55 7.23
N ALA A 528 15.58 -23.36 8.22
CA ALA A 528 16.94 -23.90 8.28
C ALA A 528 17.22 -25.01 7.26
N ASN A 529 16.16 -25.59 6.65
CA ASN A 529 16.26 -26.65 5.65
C ASN A 529 17.14 -27.80 6.17
N ILE A 530 18.12 -28.30 5.41
CA ILE A 530 19.05 -29.36 5.82
C ILE A 530 20.25 -28.85 6.65
N GLY A 531 20.24 -27.59 7.09
CA GLY A 531 21.22 -27.03 8.04
C GLY A 531 22.50 -26.45 7.42
N LEU A 532 22.54 -26.20 6.11
CA LEU A 532 23.75 -25.71 5.44
C LEU A 532 24.24 -24.35 5.97
N PHE A 533 23.34 -23.44 6.36
CA PHE A 533 23.72 -22.16 6.95
C PHE A 533 24.40 -22.33 8.32
N ALA A 534 23.84 -23.19 9.18
CA ALA A 534 24.45 -23.53 10.46
C ALA A 534 25.85 -24.12 10.28
N LEU A 535 26.03 -25.04 9.31
CA LEU A 535 27.34 -25.62 8.99
C LEU A 535 28.33 -24.56 8.49
N ARG A 536 27.92 -23.66 7.58
CA ARG A 536 28.75 -22.57 7.06
C ARG A 536 29.25 -21.65 8.17
N LEU A 537 28.35 -21.24 9.06
CA LEU A 537 28.64 -20.26 10.09
C LEU A 537 29.46 -20.87 11.23
N LEU A 538 29.07 -22.04 11.73
CA LEU A 538 29.66 -22.62 12.95
C LEU A 538 31.01 -23.30 12.71
N ARG A 539 31.28 -23.74 11.47
CA ARG A 539 32.59 -24.29 11.09
C ARG A 539 33.61 -23.21 10.71
N ASP A 540 33.17 -21.97 10.55
CA ASP A 540 34.06 -20.84 10.30
C ASP A 540 34.90 -20.55 11.56
N PRO A 541 36.25 -20.61 11.52
CA PRO A 541 37.09 -20.44 12.70
C PRO A 541 37.04 -19.02 13.29
N ALA A 542 36.62 -18.02 12.50
CA ALA A 542 36.53 -16.63 12.95
C ALA A 542 35.13 -16.25 13.48
N LEU A 543 34.08 -16.94 13.03
CA LEU A 543 32.69 -16.66 13.41
C LEU A 543 32.12 -17.69 14.39
N GLY A 544 32.37 -18.98 14.16
CA GLY A 544 31.83 -20.08 14.95
C GLY A 544 32.05 -19.96 16.46
N PRO A 545 33.27 -19.61 16.95
CA PRO A 545 33.51 -19.41 18.37
C PRO A 545 32.74 -18.23 19.01
N LYS A 546 32.25 -17.29 18.19
CA LYS A 546 31.51 -16.11 18.69
C LYS A 546 30.04 -16.40 18.92
N VAL A 547 29.48 -17.45 18.31
CA VAL A 547 28.07 -17.83 18.48
C VAL A 547 27.91 -18.72 19.70
N ALA A 548 27.23 -18.17 20.70
CA ALA A 548 26.90 -18.87 21.94
C ALA A 548 25.60 -19.68 21.83
N ARG A 549 24.61 -19.19 21.07
CA ARG A 549 23.33 -19.85 20.87
C ARG A 549 22.93 -19.79 19.41
N PHE A 550 22.52 -20.92 18.84
CA PHE A 550 21.99 -21.02 17.49
C PHE A 550 20.67 -21.78 17.53
N TYR A 551 19.60 -21.17 17.03
CA TYR A 551 18.27 -21.76 16.93
C TYR A 551 17.89 -21.94 15.47
N ALA A 552 17.55 -23.16 15.07
CA ALA A 552 17.21 -23.51 13.70
C ALA A 552 15.75 -23.98 13.63
N PHE A 553 14.91 -23.25 12.88
CA PHE A 553 13.50 -23.58 12.69
C PHE A 553 13.31 -24.31 11.36
N GLU A 554 12.81 -25.54 11.40
CA GLU A 554 12.45 -26.33 10.23
C GLU A 554 11.13 -27.09 10.51
N PRO A 555 10.00 -26.66 9.93
CA PRO A 555 8.69 -27.26 10.21
C PRO A 555 8.54 -28.67 9.65
N LEU A 556 9.18 -29.01 8.53
CA LEU A 556 8.94 -30.29 7.87
C LEU A 556 9.72 -31.41 8.54
N PRO A 557 9.04 -32.44 9.10
CA PRO A 557 9.70 -33.54 9.78
C PRO A 557 10.84 -34.22 8.99
N PRO A 558 10.67 -34.60 7.70
CA PRO A 558 11.73 -35.29 6.96
C PRO A 558 12.95 -34.41 6.71
N THR A 559 12.75 -33.09 6.52
CA THR A 559 13.84 -32.13 6.35
C THR A 559 14.56 -31.87 7.67
N ALA A 560 13.82 -31.75 8.78
CA ALA A 560 14.39 -31.59 10.12
C ALA A 560 15.21 -32.82 10.55
N ASP A 561 14.78 -34.04 10.20
CA ASP A 561 15.55 -35.27 10.45
C ASP A 561 16.93 -35.21 9.75
N LEU A 562 16.97 -34.73 8.50
CA LEU A 562 18.21 -34.56 7.75
C LEU A 562 19.10 -33.46 8.34
N LEU A 563 18.50 -32.35 8.77
CA LEU A 563 19.22 -31.28 9.47
C LEU A 563 19.90 -31.82 10.73
N GLU A 564 19.19 -32.55 11.58
CA GLU A 564 19.75 -33.15 12.79
C GLU A 564 20.87 -34.16 12.46
N ALA A 565 20.66 -35.02 11.46
CA ALA A 565 21.68 -35.96 11.00
C ALA A 565 22.95 -35.26 10.49
N ASN A 566 22.79 -34.17 9.75
CA ASN A 566 23.91 -33.36 9.26
C ASN A 566 24.67 -32.69 10.41
N LEU A 567 23.96 -32.09 11.36
CA LEU A 567 24.60 -31.51 12.55
C LEU A 567 25.37 -32.56 13.36
N GLN A 568 24.81 -33.75 13.53
CA GLN A 568 25.47 -34.86 14.21
C GLN A 568 26.75 -35.30 13.48
N ALA A 569 26.67 -35.50 12.16
CA ALA A 569 27.81 -35.94 11.34
C ALA A 569 28.98 -34.95 11.38
N HIS A 570 28.71 -33.66 11.60
CA HIS A 570 29.71 -32.60 11.68
C HIS A 570 30.06 -32.16 13.11
N GLY A 571 29.59 -32.89 14.14
CA GLY A 571 29.92 -32.62 15.55
C GLY A 571 29.33 -31.29 16.07
N LEU A 572 28.19 -30.86 15.53
CA LEU A 572 27.52 -29.59 15.85
C LEU A 572 26.13 -29.78 16.48
N ALA A 573 25.70 -31.01 16.77
CA ALA A 573 24.41 -31.29 17.39
C ALA A 573 24.22 -30.54 18.73
N ASP A 574 25.27 -30.47 19.56
CA ASP A 574 25.22 -29.74 20.84
C ASP A 574 25.33 -28.21 20.69
N ARG A 575 25.61 -27.71 19.48
CA ARG A 575 25.80 -26.28 19.19
C ARG A 575 24.53 -25.62 18.65
N VAL A 576 23.56 -26.40 18.17
CA VAL A 576 22.35 -25.91 17.50
C VAL A 576 21.12 -26.53 18.15
N THR A 577 20.19 -25.69 18.58
CA THR A 577 18.86 -26.14 19.02
C THR A 577 17.93 -26.17 17.81
N VAL A 578 17.51 -27.38 17.41
CA VAL A 578 16.58 -27.61 16.32
C VAL A 578 15.14 -27.52 16.82
N LEU A 579 14.33 -26.72 16.15
CA LEU A 579 12.93 -26.49 16.46
C LEU A 579 12.10 -26.99 15.28
N ARG A 580 11.33 -28.05 15.52
CA ARG A 580 10.46 -28.71 14.53
C ARG A 580 9.14 -27.97 14.37
N CYS A 581 9.23 -26.67 14.11
CA CYS A 581 8.09 -25.78 13.87
C CYS A 581 8.52 -24.62 12.95
N GLY A 582 7.53 -23.99 12.30
CA GLY A 582 7.73 -22.79 11.50
C GLY A 582 7.56 -21.51 12.32
N LEU A 583 8.10 -20.41 11.83
CA LEU A 583 7.77 -19.07 12.33
C LEU A 583 6.66 -18.45 11.49
N HIS A 584 5.72 -17.77 12.13
CA HIS A 584 4.57 -17.11 11.50
C HIS A 584 4.10 -15.91 12.36
N SER A 585 3.03 -15.25 11.92
CA SER A 585 2.40 -14.12 12.63
C SER A 585 1.57 -14.51 13.85
N ALA A 586 1.21 -15.78 14.02
CA ALA A 586 0.47 -16.31 15.16
C ALA A 586 0.83 -17.79 15.41
N PRO A 587 0.77 -18.28 16.67
CA PRO A 587 0.99 -19.70 16.95
C PRO A 587 -0.19 -20.56 16.50
N GLY A 588 0.09 -21.80 16.10
CA GLY A 588 -0.95 -22.74 15.66
C GLY A 588 -0.38 -23.89 14.84
N THR A 589 -1.19 -24.40 13.91
CA THR A 589 -0.83 -25.43 12.94
C THR A 589 -1.21 -24.93 11.55
N LEU A 590 -0.32 -25.12 10.57
CA LEU A 590 -0.55 -24.73 9.19
C LEU A 590 -0.22 -25.89 8.22
N PRO A 591 -0.94 -25.98 7.08
CA PRO A 591 -0.59 -26.90 6.01
C PRO A 591 0.66 -26.40 5.26
N PHE A 592 1.71 -27.22 5.23
CA PHE A 592 2.88 -27.01 4.39
C PHE A 592 2.83 -27.94 3.19
N THR A 593 3.12 -27.41 2.00
CA THR A 593 3.30 -28.25 0.80
C THR A 593 4.76 -28.65 0.68
N PHE A 594 5.01 -29.95 0.80
CA PHE A 594 6.31 -30.58 0.58
C PHE A 594 6.49 -30.91 -0.90
N TYR A 595 7.62 -30.51 -1.49
CA TYR A 595 7.98 -30.85 -2.87
C TYR A 595 9.16 -31.83 -2.89
N PRO A 596 8.97 -33.14 -3.12
CA PRO A 596 10.06 -34.11 -3.01
C PRO A 596 11.25 -33.88 -3.96
N ALA A 597 11.00 -33.26 -5.11
CA ALA A 597 12.04 -32.93 -6.10
C ALA A 597 12.68 -31.54 -5.90
N MET A 598 12.10 -30.70 -5.03
CA MET A 598 12.62 -29.39 -4.62
C MET A 598 12.31 -29.14 -3.13
N PRO A 599 12.81 -29.99 -2.22
CA PRO A 599 12.42 -29.95 -0.82
C PRO A 599 12.72 -28.63 -0.13
N GLY A 600 13.76 -27.90 -0.57
CA GLY A 600 14.06 -26.55 -0.11
C GLY A 600 12.97 -25.52 -0.41
N ASN A 601 12.18 -25.72 -1.47
CA ASN A 601 11.09 -24.82 -1.88
C ASN A 601 9.75 -25.14 -1.19
N SER A 602 9.75 -26.00 -0.19
CA SER A 602 8.53 -26.38 0.52
C SER A 602 8.01 -25.24 1.38
N THR A 603 6.70 -24.99 1.36
CA THR A 603 6.15 -23.72 1.88
C THR A 603 4.72 -23.86 2.40
N ALA A 604 4.33 -22.97 3.32
CA ALA A 604 2.93 -22.73 3.70
C ALA A 604 2.15 -21.89 2.67
N ALA A 605 2.83 -21.33 1.66
CA ALA A 605 2.25 -20.48 0.61
C ALA A 605 2.33 -21.11 -0.81
N PRO A 606 1.76 -22.31 -1.06
CA PRO A 606 1.98 -23.06 -2.29
C PRO A 606 1.41 -22.42 -3.57
N ARG A 607 0.41 -21.55 -3.46
CA ARG A 607 -0.17 -20.84 -4.62
C ARG A 607 0.86 -19.95 -5.30
N GLU A 608 1.70 -19.27 -4.52
CA GLU A 608 2.72 -18.35 -5.02
C GLU A 608 3.77 -19.09 -5.85
N LYS A 609 4.20 -20.26 -5.37
CA LYS A 609 5.12 -21.14 -6.08
C LYS A 609 4.51 -21.63 -7.40
N TRP A 610 3.22 -21.97 -7.40
CA TRP A 610 2.53 -22.47 -8.59
C TRP A 610 2.28 -21.39 -9.65
N GLU A 611 1.98 -20.16 -9.25
CA GLU A 611 1.62 -19.07 -10.16
C GLU A 611 2.84 -18.31 -10.69
N HIS A 612 3.89 -18.13 -9.87
CA HIS A 612 5.05 -17.29 -10.21
C HIS A 612 6.29 -18.10 -10.63
N GLN A 613 6.67 -19.14 -9.88
CA GLN A 613 7.87 -19.91 -10.17
C GLN A 613 7.67 -20.91 -11.32
N ARG A 614 6.47 -21.51 -11.42
CA ARG A 614 6.17 -22.48 -12.49
C ARG A 614 6.36 -21.88 -13.88
N ALA A 615 5.92 -20.65 -14.12
CA ALA A 615 6.08 -19.99 -15.42
C ALA A 615 7.56 -19.78 -15.79
N SER A 616 8.38 -19.34 -14.84
CA SER A 616 9.84 -19.20 -14.99
C SER A 616 10.53 -20.55 -15.24
N MET A 617 10.13 -21.61 -14.53
CA MET A 617 10.64 -22.97 -14.75
C MET A 617 10.21 -23.52 -16.11
N VAL A 618 8.96 -23.34 -16.52
CA VAL A 618 8.49 -23.74 -17.85
C VAL A 618 9.28 -23.02 -18.95
N ALA A 619 9.56 -21.73 -18.77
CA ALA A 619 10.34 -20.93 -19.72
C ALA A 619 11.82 -21.35 -19.81
N SER A 620 12.43 -21.76 -18.69
CA SER A 620 13.87 -22.10 -18.64
C SER A 620 14.19 -23.56 -18.98
N MET A 621 13.34 -24.51 -18.59
CA MET A 621 13.62 -25.96 -18.74
C MET A 621 12.52 -26.74 -19.46
N GLY A 622 11.45 -26.07 -19.89
CA GLY A 622 10.33 -26.68 -20.62
C GLY A 622 9.26 -27.30 -19.70
N ALA A 623 8.02 -27.34 -20.20
CA ALA A 623 6.84 -27.69 -19.41
C ALA A 623 6.91 -29.07 -18.75
N ALA A 624 7.39 -30.09 -19.46
CA ALA A 624 7.48 -31.44 -18.91
C ALA A 624 8.54 -31.57 -17.79
N ALA A 625 9.63 -30.80 -17.85
CA ALA A 625 10.65 -30.79 -16.81
C ALA A 625 10.21 -29.99 -15.58
N ALA A 626 9.52 -28.86 -15.79
CA ALA A 626 8.91 -28.08 -14.73
C ALA A 626 7.84 -28.88 -13.99
N GLU A 627 6.96 -29.59 -14.70
CA GLU A 627 5.91 -30.41 -14.07
C GLU A 627 6.50 -31.53 -13.20
N ARG A 628 7.59 -32.17 -13.64
CA ARG A 628 8.32 -33.18 -12.84
C ARG A 628 8.86 -32.64 -11.52
N ARG A 629 9.14 -31.34 -11.42
CA ARG A 629 9.63 -30.71 -10.18
C ARG A 629 8.53 -30.56 -9.13
N PHE A 630 7.27 -30.48 -9.56
CA PHE A 630 6.10 -30.39 -8.68
C PHE A 630 5.40 -31.74 -8.45
N GLN A 631 5.80 -32.78 -9.17
CA GLN A 631 5.25 -34.13 -9.01
C GLN A 631 5.52 -34.69 -7.61
N GLY A 632 4.51 -35.36 -7.05
CA GLY A 632 4.60 -35.98 -5.72
C GLY A 632 4.45 -34.99 -4.56
N ALA A 633 4.02 -33.76 -4.80
CA ALA A 633 3.73 -32.80 -3.74
C ALA A 633 2.72 -33.35 -2.72
N ALA A 634 3.02 -33.15 -1.43
CA ALA A 634 2.18 -33.61 -0.33
C ALA A 634 1.94 -32.47 0.66
N SER A 635 0.71 -32.37 1.18
CA SER A 635 0.39 -31.43 2.26
C SER A 635 0.68 -32.08 3.61
N VAL A 636 1.41 -31.39 4.48
CA VAL A 636 1.80 -31.84 5.82
C VAL A 636 1.42 -30.75 6.83
N GLU A 637 0.60 -31.09 7.82
CA GLU A 637 0.26 -30.19 8.92
C GLU A 637 1.48 -30.03 9.84
N CYS A 638 1.98 -28.81 9.97
CA CYS A 638 3.15 -28.50 10.77
C CYS A 638 2.82 -27.45 11.84
N PRO A 639 3.36 -27.58 13.07
CA PRO A 639 3.20 -26.55 14.08
C PRO A 639 3.94 -25.27 13.69
N VAL A 640 3.39 -24.13 14.05
CA VAL A 640 4.00 -22.81 13.88
C VAL A 640 3.90 -22.00 15.17
N THR A 641 4.87 -21.10 15.39
CA THR A 641 4.92 -20.16 16.52
C THR A 641 5.31 -18.77 16.04
N THR A 642 5.29 -17.76 16.91
CA THR A 642 5.81 -16.42 16.61
C THR A 642 7.22 -16.25 17.16
N LEU A 643 8.02 -15.40 16.51
CA LEU A 643 9.38 -15.12 16.99
C LEU A 643 9.36 -14.40 18.34
N ALA A 644 8.37 -13.53 18.58
CA ALA A 644 8.15 -12.87 19.87
C ALA A 644 7.84 -13.88 20.99
N LEU A 645 6.93 -14.83 20.75
CA LEU A 645 6.57 -15.85 21.74
C LEU A 645 7.75 -16.77 22.04
N PHE A 646 8.45 -17.23 21.01
CA PHE A 646 9.67 -18.02 21.16
C PHE A 646 10.74 -17.28 21.98
N ALA A 647 11.00 -16.01 21.66
CA ALA A 647 11.99 -15.22 22.39
C ALA A 647 11.62 -15.08 23.88
N GLN A 648 10.33 -14.94 24.19
CA GLN A 648 9.83 -14.91 25.56
C GLN A 648 10.02 -16.27 26.27
N GLU A 649 9.61 -17.37 25.65
CA GLU A 649 9.70 -18.73 26.23
C GLU A 649 11.15 -19.15 26.51
N HIS A 650 12.05 -18.80 25.59
CA HIS A 650 13.48 -19.09 25.70
C HIS A 650 14.28 -18.00 26.43
N ARG A 651 13.60 -16.97 26.94
CA ARG A 651 14.19 -15.84 27.69
C ARG A 651 15.37 -15.22 26.94
N LEU A 652 15.18 -14.93 25.67
CA LEU A 652 16.18 -14.28 24.83
C LEU A 652 16.24 -12.79 25.16
N GLU A 653 17.43 -12.32 25.55
CA GLU A 653 17.68 -10.90 25.80
C GLU A 653 18.01 -10.15 24.51
N ARG A 654 18.51 -10.86 23.49
CA ARG A 654 18.84 -10.33 22.16
C ARG A 654 18.97 -11.44 21.11
N ILE A 655 18.78 -11.06 19.86
CA ILE A 655 19.06 -11.82 18.64
C ILE A 655 20.06 -10.99 17.83
N ASP A 656 21.32 -11.44 17.77
CA ASP A 656 22.40 -10.71 17.10
C ASP A 656 22.35 -10.86 15.57
N LEU A 657 21.75 -11.95 15.09
CA LEU A 657 21.42 -12.19 13.69
C LEU A 657 20.14 -13.03 13.55
N LEU A 658 19.15 -12.48 12.83
CA LEU A 658 17.97 -13.20 12.35
C LEU A 658 18.10 -13.47 10.86
N LYS A 659 18.20 -14.73 10.44
CA LYS A 659 18.12 -15.14 9.04
C LYS A 659 16.70 -15.62 8.74
N VAL A 660 16.09 -15.11 7.66
CA VAL A 660 14.75 -15.50 7.21
C VAL A 660 14.80 -15.93 5.75
N ASP A 661 14.49 -17.19 5.51
CA ASP A 661 14.33 -17.78 4.19
C ASP A 661 13.30 -18.89 4.31
N VAL A 662 12.02 -18.51 4.19
CA VAL A 662 10.85 -19.35 4.48
C VAL A 662 9.93 -19.51 3.27
N GLU A 663 10.45 -19.19 2.09
CA GLU A 663 9.85 -19.51 0.80
C GLU A 663 8.40 -19.02 0.63
N GLY A 664 8.15 -17.74 0.93
CA GLY A 664 6.88 -17.04 0.66
C GLY A 664 6.14 -16.51 1.88
N ALA A 665 6.55 -16.86 3.10
CA ALA A 665 5.93 -16.41 4.36
C ALA A 665 6.78 -15.35 5.11
N GLU A 666 7.63 -14.61 4.39
CA GLU A 666 8.60 -13.71 5.01
C GLU A 666 7.92 -12.58 5.81
N MET A 667 6.81 -12.06 5.29
CA MET A 667 6.03 -11.02 5.96
C MET A 667 5.40 -11.50 7.25
N GLU A 668 4.96 -12.75 7.29
CA GLU A 668 4.32 -13.38 8.42
C GLU A 668 5.35 -13.60 9.54
N VAL A 669 6.58 -14.01 9.19
CA VAL A 669 7.71 -14.07 10.14
C VAL A 669 8.01 -12.69 10.72
N LEU A 670 8.09 -11.65 9.88
CA LEU A 670 8.33 -10.28 10.32
C LEU A 670 7.19 -9.76 11.22
N ARG A 671 5.93 -10.00 10.87
CA ARG A 671 4.78 -9.64 11.73
C ARG A 671 4.80 -10.40 13.06
N GLY A 672 5.38 -11.61 13.09
CA GLY A 672 5.62 -12.39 14.30
C GLY A 672 6.62 -11.76 15.29
N LEU A 673 7.26 -10.64 14.94
CA LEU A 673 8.11 -9.83 15.83
C LEU A 673 7.35 -8.70 16.56
N GLU A 674 6.04 -8.56 16.38
CA GLU A 674 5.26 -7.51 17.03
C GLU A 674 5.51 -7.46 18.55
N GLY A 675 5.88 -6.28 19.05
CA GLY A 675 6.27 -6.07 20.46
C GLY A 675 7.68 -6.56 20.84
N ALA A 676 8.43 -7.16 19.93
CA ALA A 676 9.75 -7.76 20.16
C ALA A 676 10.86 -7.27 19.20
N TRP A 677 10.58 -6.29 18.33
CA TRP A 677 11.53 -5.71 17.38
C TRP A 677 12.85 -5.26 18.01
N GLY A 678 12.77 -4.72 19.23
CA GLY A 678 13.93 -4.29 20.02
C GLY A 678 14.97 -5.39 20.30
N LEU A 679 14.57 -6.66 20.24
CA LEU A 679 15.45 -7.81 20.49
C LEU A 679 16.40 -8.09 19.31
N VAL A 680 16.03 -7.72 18.08
CA VAL A 680 16.79 -8.07 16.87
C VAL A 680 17.77 -6.97 16.53
N ARG A 681 19.06 -7.27 16.50
CA ARG A 681 20.11 -6.29 16.14
C ARG A 681 20.32 -6.19 14.64
N GLN A 682 20.27 -7.33 13.96
CA GLN A 682 20.51 -7.43 12.52
C GLN A 682 19.61 -8.54 11.97
N ALA A 683 19.08 -8.33 10.78
CA ALA A 683 18.33 -9.35 10.05
C ALA A 683 18.84 -9.46 8.61
N VAL A 684 18.83 -10.67 8.07
CA VAL A 684 19.05 -10.94 6.65
C VAL A 684 17.90 -11.80 6.15
N LEU A 685 17.22 -11.34 5.11
CA LEU A 685 16.04 -11.99 4.56
C LEU A 685 16.23 -12.25 3.08
N GLU A 686 15.88 -13.45 2.62
CA GLU A 686 15.56 -13.68 1.22
C GLU A 686 14.07 -13.41 1.03
N VAL A 687 13.72 -12.46 0.17
CA VAL A 687 12.35 -12.02 -0.08
C VAL A 687 11.97 -12.27 -1.53
N HIS A 688 10.88 -12.99 -1.72
CA HIS A 688 10.23 -13.17 -3.01
C HIS A 688 9.35 -11.95 -3.30
N ASP A 689 9.73 -11.10 -4.27
CA ASP A 689 8.99 -9.88 -4.58
C ASP A 689 7.73 -10.16 -5.41
N VAL A 690 6.68 -10.60 -4.72
CA VAL A 690 5.32 -10.81 -5.23
C VAL A 690 4.41 -9.76 -4.59
N ASP A 691 3.58 -9.08 -5.39
CA ASP A 691 2.62 -8.07 -4.93
C ASP A 691 3.23 -6.95 -4.05
N GLY A 692 4.46 -6.53 -4.35
CA GLY A 692 5.16 -5.46 -3.62
C GLY A 692 5.68 -5.88 -2.24
N ARG A 693 5.85 -7.19 -1.99
CA ARG A 693 6.36 -7.73 -0.73
C ARG A 693 7.72 -7.17 -0.35
N LEU A 694 8.60 -6.91 -1.31
CA LEU A 694 9.90 -6.33 -1.05
C LEU A 694 9.80 -4.96 -0.37
N ASP A 695 8.93 -4.10 -0.91
CA ASP A 695 8.69 -2.77 -0.36
C ASP A 695 7.99 -2.87 0.99
N ALA A 696 7.04 -3.80 1.15
CA ALA A 696 6.36 -4.03 2.42
C ALA A 696 7.32 -4.51 3.52
N ALA A 697 8.24 -5.43 3.21
CA ALA A 697 9.25 -5.94 4.13
C ALA A 697 10.26 -4.83 4.50
N THR A 698 10.72 -4.07 3.50
CA THR A 698 11.61 -2.92 3.69
C THR A 698 10.96 -1.88 4.60
N PHE A 699 9.73 -1.47 4.28
CA PHE A 699 8.98 -0.50 5.07
C PHE A 699 8.77 -0.98 6.52
N LEU A 700 8.41 -2.25 6.71
CA LEU A 700 8.16 -2.80 8.05
C LEU A 700 9.44 -2.81 8.91
N LEU A 701 10.59 -3.14 8.31
CA LEU A 701 11.89 -3.07 8.97
C LEU A 701 12.28 -1.62 9.30
N GLU A 702 12.15 -0.69 8.34
CA GLU A 702 12.47 0.73 8.53
C GLU A 702 11.57 1.39 9.59
N ALA A 703 10.27 1.12 9.56
CA ALA A 703 9.31 1.61 10.54
C ALA A 703 9.63 1.15 11.97
N ASN A 704 10.34 0.03 12.12
CA ASN A 704 10.78 -0.51 13.41
C ASN A 704 12.25 -0.22 13.72
N GLY A 705 12.82 0.82 13.09
CA GLY A 705 14.13 1.37 13.47
C GLY A 705 15.33 0.67 12.84
N PHE A 706 15.15 -0.04 11.73
CA PHE A 706 16.26 -0.63 10.99
C PHE A 706 16.67 0.25 9.80
N ALA A 707 17.97 0.34 9.54
CA ALA A 707 18.47 0.72 8.22
C ALA A 707 18.45 -0.52 7.33
N VAL A 708 17.88 -0.42 6.13
CA VAL A 708 17.70 -1.56 5.22
C VAL A 708 18.47 -1.35 3.93
N HIS A 709 19.10 -2.42 3.43
CA HIS A 709 19.72 -2.49 2.12
C HIS A 709 19.18 -3.70 1.38
N GLY A 710 18.67 -3.49 0.16
CA GLY A 710 18.18 -4.57 -0.69
C GLY A 710 19.01 -4.73 -1.96
N GLU A 711 19.35 -5.95 -2.34
CA GLU A 711 20.01 -6.29 -3.62
C GLU A 711 19.42 -7.56 -4.24
N PRO A 712 19.45 -7.74 -5.58
CA PRO A 712 18.92 -8.95 -6.18
C PRO A 712 19.69 -10.17 -5.68
N ALA A 713 18.99 -11.29 -5.47
CA ALA A 713 19.66 -12.54 -5.09
C ALA A 713 20.66 -12.96 -6.18
N ALA A 714 21.85 -13.41 -5.75
CA ALA A 714 22.92 -13.80 -6.66
C ALA A 714 22.56 -15.06 -7.49
N GLU A 715 21.67 -15.89 -6.94
CA GLU A 715 21.09 -17.06 -7.60
C GLU A 715 19.60 -17.14 -7.31
N GLY A 716 18.83 -17.76 -8.21
CA GLY A 716 17.39 -17.90 -8.08
C GLY A 716 16.62 -17.35 -9.29
N PRO A 717 15.28 -17.54 -9.32
CA PRO A 717 14.44 -16.95 -10.34
C PRO A 717 14.44 -15.41 -10.24
N ALA A 718 14.27 -14.73 -11.38
CA ALA A 718 14.15 -13.27 -11.42
C ALA A 718 12.98 -12.82 -10.52
N GLY A 719 13.27 -11.98 -9.51
CA GLY A 719 12.30 -11.53 -8.51
C GLY A 719 12.65 -11.87 -7.06
N ASN A 720 13.69 -12.67 -6.80
CA ASN A 720 14.23 -12.89 -5.45
C ASN A 720 15.22 -11.78 -5.07
N TRP A 721 15.12 -11.32 -3.83
CA TRP A 721 15.91 -10.22 -3.28
C TRP A 721 16.51 -10.59 -1.92
N MET A 722 17.74 -10.19 -1.70
CA MET A 722 18.36 -10.19 -0.37
C MET A 722 18.13 -8.83 0.29
N LEU A 723 17.50 -8.83 1.46
CA LEU A 723 17.41 -7.68 2.36
C LEU A 723 18.37 -7.86 3.54
N TYR A 724 19.17 -6.83 3.80
CA TYR A 724 20.04 -6.74 4.97
C TYR A 724 19.55 -5.57 5.81
N ALA A 725 19.31 -5.80 7.10
CA ALA A 725 18.77 -4.82 8.01
C ALA A 725 19.63 -4.71 9.26
N TRP A 726 19.92 -3.47 9.69
CA TRP A 726 20.68 -3.18 10.90
C TRP A 726 19.88 -2.25 11.80
N GLN A 727 19.68 -2.64 13.05
CA GLN A 727 19.01 -1.82 14.04
C GLN A 727 19.83 -0.53 14.26
N LEU A 728 19.23 0.61 13.93
CA LEU A 728 19.76 1.93 14.27
C LEU A 728 19.65 2.03 15.79
N SER A 729 20.77 2.33 16.47
CA SER A 729 20.99 2.16 17.91
C SER A 729 19.74 2.27 18.80
N PRO A 730 19.55 1.36 19.78
CA PRO A 730 18.39 1.38 20.65
C PRO A 730 18.40 2.68 21.47
N GLY A 731 17.26 3.38 21.48
CA GLY A 731 16.99 4.45 22.44
C GLY A 731 16.93 3.91 23.86
#